data_AF-A0A395YF81-F1
#
_entry.id   AF-A0A395YF81-F1
#
_cell.length_a   1.000
_cell.length_b   1.000
_cell.length_c   1.000
_cell.angle_alpha   90.00
_cell.angle_beta   90.00
_cell.angle_gamma   90.00
#
_symmetry.space_group_name_H-M   'P 1'
#
loop_
_entity.id
_entity.type
_entity.pdbx_description
1 polymer ?
#
loop_
_entity_poly.entity_id
_entity_poly.type
_entity_poly.pdbx_seq_one_letter_code
_entity_poly.pdbx_strand_id
1 'polypeptide(L)'
;MKAGIGVKKKNKILIADDSEINRSMLADMLSEEYEILEAANGLEVIAQLNRYHSEISLLLLDIIMPEMDGFEVLASMNKSGLIDSVPVIIISAETSAIYIDHAYDLGAVEYISRPFEEKMVKRRVKNTIILYSKQKMLENMVTEQILAKEKNNKLMVDILSNIVEFRNGESGLHVLHIRVMAETLLKQLAKMTDQYNLTPSRISLIANASALHDIGKISIPEEILNKPGKLTDEEYETMKTHSAIGAQMLENIPYYQNEELVLVAHEICRWHHERYDGGGYPDGLAGEQIPISAQVVALADVYDALTSERVYKPPYTHEKSIEMILNGECGAFSPLLLECLAEAAPFLKKEMKVRSAGGITKTEFQDITRSLIKSGSTSNRTLALLEQERTKYQFFASMSKEIQFEYVYHSDIITISEWGAAQLGISEIIARPLECGEFKNLFFREDLIDLLEHLRDASPDNPIVSGTYCLNVHGSQRWYKLVARPLWIGEETEELTGIIGKFIDIHEEQVELDRLKQMARHDPLTGLYNRAYARKAAELALKDGKNKKFAMLLFDLDFFKNANDQYGHLFGDRVLQDVAQRVKCGVRDSDIVARIGGDEFLIFMEYKSSIDVLVERIFQAISGQYQDFEISVSMGVALSPENGTDYRELFHHSDQALYAAKRDGKRHFCFYDDSMQSLLSVLSPVDQ
;
A
#
# COMPACT_ATOMS: atom_id res chain seq x y z
N MET A 1 -17.56 -28.85 19.20
CA MET A 1 -18.55 -28.38 18.21
C MET A 1 -18.14 -28.89 16.84
N LYS A 2 -19.07 -29.47 16.07
CA LYS A 2 -18.81 -30.05 14.74
C LYS A 2 -18.46 -28.96 13.72
N ALA A 3 -17.61 -29.33 12.76
CA ALA A 3 -17.12 -28.54 11.64
C ALA A 3 -18.22 -27.87 10.79
N GLY A 4 -17.98 -26.62 10.40
CA GLY A 4 -18.73 -25.92 9.35
C GLY A 4 -18.01 -26.12 8.01
N ILE A 5 -18.48 -27.09 7.22
CA ILE A 5 -18.09 -27.27 5.82
C ILE A 5 -18.70 -26.08 5.04
N GLY A 6 -17.87 -25.28 4.37
CA GLY A 6 -18.33 -24.24 3.47
C GLY A 6 -19.21 -24.84 2.38
N VAL A 7 -20.48 -24.44 2.35
CA VAL A 7 -21.43 -24.86 1.32
C VAL A 7 -20.99 -24.26 -0.01
N LYS A 8 -20.56 -25.09 -0.98
CA LYS A 8 -20.36 -24.68 -2.38
C LYS A 8 -21.66 -24.04 -2.89
N LYS A 9 -21.60 -22.79 -3.35
CA LYS A 9 -22.74 -22.10 -3.98
C LYS A 9 -23.16 -22.90 -5.22
N LYS A 10 -24.41 -23.38 -5.26
CA LYS A 10 -24.96 -24.14 -6.39
C LYS A 10 -25.23 -23.20 -7.57
N ASN A 11 -24.99 -23.68 -8.79
CA ASN A 11 -25.35 -22.96 -10.02
C ASN A 11 -26.88 -22.88 -10.17
N LYS A 12 -27.43 -21.76 -10.64
CA LYS A 12 -28.88 -21.60 -10.81
C LYS A 12 -29.35 -22.06 -12.18
N ILE A 13 -30.45 -22.79 -12.24
CA ILE A 13 -31.15 -23.16 -13.48
C ILE A 13 -32.54 -22.54 -13.44
N LEU A 14 -32.93 -21.85 -14.49
CA LEU A 14 -34.29 -21.37 -14.68
C LEU A 14 -35.08 -22.39 -15.48
N ILE A 15 -36.23 -22.82 -14.96
CA ILE A 15 -37.15 -23.75 -15.61
C ILE A 15 -38.44 -22.98 -15.93
N ALA A 16 -38.79 -22.94 -17.21
CA ALA A 16 -39.96 -22.24 -17.72
C ALA A 16 -40.89 -23.21 -18.44
N ASP A 17 -42.08 -23.42 -17.86
CA ASP A 17 -43.10 -24.34 -18.36
C ASP A 17 -44.44 -23.92 -17.77
N ASP A 18 -45.52 -23.96 -18.55
CA ASP A 18 -46.86 -23.57 -18.09
C ASP A 18 -47.43 -24.57 -17.06
N SER A 19 -47.00 -25.84 -17.14
CA SER A 19 -47.44 -26.91 -16.25
C SER A 19 -46.62 -26.98 -14.97
N GLU A 20 -47.27 -26.78 -13.83
CA GLU A 20 -46.66 -26.95 -12.49
C GLU A 20 -46.09 -28.35 -12.29
N ILE A 21 -46.72 -29.38 -12.85
CA ILE A 21 -46.26 -30.77 -12.75
C ILE A 21 -44.92 -30.95 -13.47
N ASN A 22 -44.75 -30.35 -14.65
CA ASN A 22 -43.50 -30.43 -15.41
C ASN A 22 -42.37 -29.68 -14.70
N ARG A 23 -42.65 -28.48 -14.17
CA ARG A 23 -41.66 -27.71 -13.39
C ARG A 23 -41.22 -28.49 -12.15
N SER A 24 -42.17 -29.05 -11.38
CA SER A 24 -41.87 -29.87 -10.20
C SER A 24 -41.06 -31.11 -10.56
N MET A 25 -41.39 -31.80 -11.66
CA MET A 25 -40.65 -32.99 -12.11
C MET A 25 -39.19 -32.65 -12.49
N LEU A 26 -38.98 -31.59 -13.28
CA LEU A 26 -37.63 -31.16 -13.65
C LEU A 26 -36.84 -30.59 -12.47
N ALA A 27 -37.52 -29.90 -11.53
CA ALA A 27 -36.92 -29.43 -10.29
C ALA A 27 -36.47 -30.60 -9.42
N ASP A 28 -37.29 -31.63 -9.25
CA ASP A 28 -36.92 -32.86 -8.51
C ASP A 28 -35.72 -33.55 -9.15
N MET A 29 -35.66 -33.62 -10.48
CA MET A 29 -34.51 -34.18 -11.19
C MET A 29 -33.21 -33.38 -11.00
N LEU A 30 -33.26 -32.06 -10.79
CA LEU A 30 -32.06 -31.21 -10.86
C LEU A 30 -31.65 -30.58 -9.51
N SER A 31 -32.54 -30.54 -8.53
CA SER A 31 -32.34 -29.87 -7.22
C SER A 31 -31.20 -30.45 -6.37
N GLU A 32 -30.82 -31.71 -6.60
CA GLU A 32 -29.67 -32.33 -5.94
C GLU A 32 -28.36 -31.57 -6.24
N GLU A 33 -28.17 -31.14 -7.49
CA GLU A 33 -26.93 -30.51 -7.97
C GLU A 33 -27.06 -28.98 -8.17
N TYR A 34 -28.26 -28.48 -8.45
CA TYR A 34 -28.51 -27.09 -8.86
C TYR A 34 -29.51 -26.37 -7.95
N GLU A 35 -29.45 -25.04 -7.94
CA GLU A 35 -30.51 -24.20 -7.38
C GLU A 35 -31.54 -23.93 -8.49
N ILE A 36 -32.82 -24.16 -8.21
CA ILE A 36 -33.87 -24.08 -9.23
C ILE A 36 -34.65 -22.78 -9.08
N LEU A 37 -34.80 -22.07 -10.18
CA LEU A 37 -35.74 -20.98 -10.35
C LEU A 37 -36.85 -21.46 -11.30
N GLU A 38 -38.08 -21.08 -11.03
CA GLU A 38 -39.24 -21.48 -11.82
C GLU A 38 -39.95 -20.26 -12.40
N ALA A 39 -40.46 -20.39 -13.62
CA ALA A 39 -41.31 -19.40 -14.30
C ALA A 39 -42.47 -20.11 -14.99
N ALA A 40 -43.68 -19.55 -14.88
CA ALA A 40 -44.89 -20.13 -15.47
C ALA A 40 -45.20 -19.61 -16.89
N ASN A 41 -44.52 -18.56 -17.35
CA ASN A 41 -44.72 -17.94 -18.66
C ASN A 41 -43.46 -17.17 -19.11
N GLY A 42 -43.41 -16.78 -20.39
CA GLY A 42 -42.25 -16.06 -20.94
C GLY A 42 -42.01 -14.67 -20.33
N LEU A 43 -43.04 -13.96 -19.85
CA LEU A 43 -42.86 -12.66 -19.20
C LEU A 43 -42.09 -12.79 -17.87
N GLU A 44 -42.41 -13.82 -17.08
CA GLU A 44 -41.66 -14.17 -15.88
C GLU A 44 -40.20 -14.56 -16.20
N VAL A 45 -39.97 -15.27 -17.30
CA VAL A 45 -38.61 -15.60 -17.76
C VAL A 45 -37.81 -14.33 -18.01
N ILE A 46 -38.34 -13.39 -18.79
CA ILE A 46 -37.67 -12.12 -19.08
C ILE A 46 -37.43 -11.31 -17.80
N ALA A 47 -38.41 -11.27 -16.88
CA ALA A 47 -38.24 -10.59 -15.59
C ALA A 47 -37.11 -11.21 -14.75
N GLN A 48 -37.01 -12.54 -14.73
CA GLN A 48 -35.97 -13.25 -13.99
C GLN A 48 -34.60 -13.13 -14.65
N LEU A 49 -34.50 -13.19 -15.98
CA LEU A 49 -33.26 -12.93 -16.70
C LEU A 49 -32.76 -11.50 -16.44
N ASN A 50 -33.63 -10.50 -16.52
CA ASN A 50 -33.25 -9.11 -16.20
C ASN A 50 -32.71 -8.96 -14.76
N ARG A 51 -33.26 -9.72 -13.81
CA ARG A 51 -32.87 -9.66 -12.40
C ARG A 51 -31.64 -10.51 -12.05
N TYR A 52 -31.50 -11.68 -12.67
CA TYR A 52 -30.58 -12.74 -12.25
C TYR A 52 -29.72 -13.33 -13.38
N HIS A 53 -29.66 -12.75 -14.59
CA HIS A 53 -28.90 -13.31 -15.74
C HIS A 53 -27.45 -13.68 -15.39
N SER A 54 -26.77 -12.93 -14.50
CA SER A 54 -25.39 -13.24 -14.09
C SER A 54 -25.26 -14.48 -13.19
N GLU A 55 -26.37 -14.97 -12.63
CA GLU A 55 -26.43 -16.11 -11.72
C GLU A 55 -27.06 -17.36 -12.38
N ILE A 56 -27.84 -17.17 -13.45
CA ILE A 56 -28.47 -18.25 -14.21
C ILE A 56 -27.44 -18.89 -15.15
N SER A 57 -27.22 -20.19 -14.98
CA SER A 57 -26.26 -20.98 -15.77
C SER A 57 -26.91 -21.70 -16.96
N LEU A 58 -28.24 -21.83 -16.96
CA LEU A 58 -29.03 -22.49 -18.01
C LEU A 58 -30.50 -22.09 -17.88
N LEU A 59 -31.18 -21.95 -19.01
CA LEU A 59 -32.64 -21.87 -19.11
C LEU A 59 -33.18 -23.15 -19.76
N LEU A 60 -34.08 -23.86 -19.08
CA LEU A 60 -34.96 -24.85 -19.68
C LEU A 60 -36.27 -24.15 -20.05
N LEU A 61 -36.63 -24.14 -21.34
CA LEU A 61 -37.72 -23.32 -21.86
C LEU A 61 -38.73 -24.16 -22.64
N ASP A 62 -40.00 -24.16 -22.24
CA ASP A 62 -41.07 -24.67 -23.09
C ASP A 62 -41.37 -23.69 -24.23
N ILE A 63 -41.75 -24.25 -25.37
CA ILE A 63 -42.22 -23.47 -26.52
C ILE A 63 -43.62 -22.95 -26.24
N ILE A 64 -44.51 -23.77 -25.67
CA ILE A 64 -45.93 -23.44 -25.54
C ILE A 64 -46.19 -22.94 -24.13
N MET A 65 -46.35 -21.63 -23.96
CA MET A 65 -46.67 -21.00 -22.69
C MET A 65 -47.68 -19.86 -22.90
N PRO A 66 -48.51 -19.53 -21.89
CA PRO A 66 -49.43 -18.39 -21.98
C PRO A 66 -48.67 -17.06 -21.94
N GLU A 67 -49.31 -15.99 -22.42
CA GLU A 67 -48.84 -14.60 -22.46
C GLU A 67 -47.65 -14.33 -23.38
N MET A 68 -46.56 -15.07 -23.22
CA MET A 68 -45.36 -15.00 -24.06
C MET A 68 -44.79 -16.41 -24.24
N ASP A 69 -44.68 -16.83 -25.49
CA ASP A 69 -44.23 -18.18 -25.85
C ASP A 69 -42.70 -18.31 -25.86
N GLY A 70 -42.18 -19.54 -25.96
CA GLY A 70 -40.74 -19.79 -25.93
C GLY A 70 -39.96 -19.21 -27.11
N PHE A 71 -40.58 -19.06 -28.28
CA PHE A 71 -39.92 -18.43 -29.43
C PHE A 71 -39.82 -16.92 -29.24
N GLU A 72 -40.86 -16.29 -28.68
CA GLU A 72 -40.85 -14.88 -28.32
C GLU A 72 -39.78 -14.58 -27.26
N VAL A 73 -39.59 -15.47 -26.28
CA VAL A 73 -38.50 -15.39 -25.29
C VAL A 73 -37.13 -15.43 -25.99
N LEU A 74 -36.89 -16.40 -26.89
CA LEU A 74 -35.62 -16.49 -27.63
C LEU A 74 -35.37 -15.25 -28.50
N ALA A 75 -36.39 -14.74 -29.19
CA ALA A 75 -36.28 -13.51 -29.99
C ALA A 75 -35.92 -12.29 -29.11
N SER A 76 -36.50 -12.20 -27.91
CA SER A 76 -36.19 -11.16 -26.92
C SER A 76 -34.75 -11.30 -26.39
N MET A 77 -34.28 -12.53 -26.13
CA MET A 77 -32.91 -12.80 -25.70
C MET A 77 -31.88 -12.45 -26.79
N ASN A 78 -32.17 -12.73 -28.07
CA ASN A 78 -31.32 -12.30 -29.19
C ASN A 78 -31.22 -10.78 -29.27
N LYS A 79 -32.37 -10.09 -29.20
CA LYS A 79 -32.42 -8.62 -29.28
C LYS A 79 -31.65 -7.94 -28.14
N SER A 80 -31.60 -8.58 -26.97
CA SER A 80 -30.89 -8.09 -25.78
C SER A 80 -29.45 -8.60 -25.65
N GLY A 81 -29.00 -9.50 -26.53
CA GLY A 81 -27.67 -10.14 -26.45
C GLY A 81 -27.52 -11.15 -25.30
N LEU A 82 -28.61 -11.50 -24.61
CA LEU A 82 -28.57 -12.46 -23.50
C LEU A 82 -28.34 -13.89 -23.96
N ILE A 83 -28.71 -14.21 -25.20
CA ILE A 83 -28.59 -15.55 -25.79
C ILE A 83 -27.14 -16.04 -25.83
N ASP A 84 -26.17 -15.13 -25.97
CA ASP A 84 -24.74 -15.46 -25.98
C ASP A 84 -24.21 -15.83 -24.59
N SER A 85 -24.92 -15.41 -23.53
CA SER A 85 -24.46 -15.52 -22.14
C SER A 85 -25.19 -16.59 -21.32
N VAL A 86 -26.45 -16.90 -21.66
CA VAL A 86 -27.27 -17.90 -20.97
C VAL A 86 -27.72 -18.95 -21.98
N PRO A 87 -27.19 -20.19 -21.91
CA PRO A 87 -27.61 -21.24 -22.82
C PRO A 87 -29.06 -21.65 -22.57
N VAL A 88 -29.83 -21.80 -23.65
CA VAL A 88 -31.23 -22.22 -23.61
C VAL A 88 -31.36 -23.65 -24.16
N ILE A 89 -32.03 -24.52 -23.41
CA ILE A 89 -32.47 -25.84 -23.87
C ILE A 89 -33.99 -25.82 -23.96
N ILE A 90 -34.52 -26.15 -25.12
CA ILE A 90 -35.96 -26.27 -25.28
C ILE A 90 -36.46 -27.57 -24.65
N ILE A 91 -37.58 -27.51 -23.93
CA ILE A 91 -38.29 -28.65 -23.36
C ILE A 91 -39.72 -28.68 -23.91
N SER A 92 -40.06 -29.59 -24.82
CA SER A 92 -41.43 -29.62 -25.35
C SER A 92 -41.93 -31.01 -25.75
N ALA A 93 -43.25 -31.15 -25.88
CA ALA A 93 -43.89 -32.35 -26.41
C ALA A 93 -43.93 -32.38 -27.95
N GLU A 94 -43.67 -31.23 -28.60
CA GLU A 94 -43.61 -31.15 -30.05
C GLU A 94 -42.38 -31.92 -30.58
N THR A 95 -42.54 -32.60 -31.71
CA THR A 95 -41.46 -33.40 -32.32
C THR A 95 -41.30 -33.13 -33.81
N SER A 96 -42.13 -32.26 -34.38
CA SER A 96 -41.99 -31.78 -35.75
C SER A 96 -40.66 -31.08 -35.96
N ALA A 97 -39.95 -31.47 -37.03
CA ALA A 97 -38.68 -30.87 -37.42
C ALA A 97 -38.76 -29.34 -37.57
N ILE A 98 -39.91 -28.82 -38.02
CA ILE A 98 -40.13 -27.37 -38.22
C ILE A 98 -39.93 -26.58 -36.92
N TYR A 99 -40.42 -27.09 -35.79
CA TYR A 99 -40.30 -26.40 -34.50
C TYR A 99 -38.88 -26.50 -33.93
N ILE A 100 -38.23 -27.64 -34.14
CA ILE A 100 -36.86 -27.89 -33.68
C ILE A 100 -35.88 -26.99 -34.45
N ASP A 101 -35.99 -26.94 -35.77
CA ASP A 101 -35.14 -26.10 -36.62
C ASP A 101 -35.34 -24.62 -36.28
N HIS A 102 -36.59 -24.18 -36.10
CA HIS A 102 -36.89 -22.81 -35.71
C HIS A 102 -36.29 -22.43 -34.34
N ALA A 103 -36.26 -23.35 -33.37
CA ALA A 103 -35.62 -23.09 -32.08
C ALA A 103 -34.10 -22.91 -32.22
N TYR A 104 -33.44 -23.72 -33.05
CA TYR A 104 -32.01 -23.59 -33.32
C TYR A 104 -31.67 -22.30 -34.08
N ASP A 105 -32.49 -21.91 -35.06
CA ASP A 105 -32.32 -20.65 -35.80
C ASP A 105 -32.42 -19.42 -34.87
N LEU A 106 -33.18 -19.53 -33.78
CA LEU A 106 -33.29 -18.51 -32.74
C LEU A 106 -32.25 -18.66 -31.61
N GLY A 107 -31.28 -19.56 -31.74
CA GLY A 107 -30.14 -19.65 -30.82
C GLY A 107 -30.32 -20.61 -29.64
N ALA A 108 -31.34 -21.48 -29.65
CA ALA A 108 -31.38 -22.59 -28.68
C ALA A 108 -30.19 -23.52 -28.89
N VAL A 109 -29.65 -24.07 -27.81
CA VAL A 109 -28.45 -24.93 -27.85
C VAL A 109 -28.81 -26.40 -28.02
N GLU A 110 -29.97 -26.80 -27.50
CA GLU A 110 -30.37 -28.20 -27.41
C GLU A 110 -31.90 -28.33 -27.27
N TYR A 111 -32.43 -29.51 -27.60
CA TYR A 111 -33.87 -29.79 -27.56
C TYR A 111 -34.20 -31.12 -26.84
N ILE A 112 -34.96 -31.06 -25.75
CA ILE A 112 -35.40 -32.23 -24.97
C ILE A 112 -36.90 -32.46 -25.20
N SER A 113 -37.23 -33.60 -25.82
CA SER A 113 -38.61 -34.03 -26.01
C SER A 113 -39.20 -34.66 -24.73
N ARG A 114 -40.48 -34.42 -24.45
CA ARG A 114 -41.25 -35.15 -23.43
C ARG A 114 -41.60 -36.57 -23.91
N PRO A 115 -41.69 -37.59 -23.02
CA PRO A 115 -41.53 -37.55 -21.56
C PRO A 115 -40.06 -37.41 -21.12
N PHE A 116 -39.83 -36.76 -19.98
CA PHE A 116 -38.47 -36.49 -19.48
C PHE A 116 -37.83 -37.74 -18.86
N GLU A 117 -36.71 -38.17 -19.44
CA GLU A 117 -35.84 -39.19 -18.85
C GLU A 117 -34.75 -38.52 -17.98
N GLU A 118 -34.78 -38.78 -16.67
CA GLU A 118 -33.89 -38.14 -15.68
C GLU A 118 -32.40 -38.16 -16.08
N LYS A 119 -31.90 -39.34 -16.50
CA LYS A 119 -30.50 -39.50 -16.90
C LYS A 119 -30.15 -38.64 -18.12
N MET A 120 -31.09 -38.48 -19.06
CA MET A 120 -30.88 -37.69 -20.28
C MET A 120 -30.88 -36.20 -19.95
N VAL A 121 -31.85 -35.73 -19.16
CA VAL A 121 -31.95 -34.33 -18.71
C VAL A 121 -30.69 -33.93 -17.93
N LYS A 122 -30.32 -34.71 -16.90
CA LYS A 122 -29.10 -34.46 -16.10
C LYS A 122 -27.86 -34.38 -16.98
N ARG A 123 -27.71 -35.27 -17.96
CA ARG A 123 -26.53 -35.30 -18.85
C ARG A 123 -26.48 -34.10 -19.80
N ARG A 124 -27.60 -33.73 -20.42
CA ARG A 124 -27.67 -32.58 -21.34
C ARG A 124 -27.44 -31.26 -20.60
N VAL A 125 -28.15 -31.05 -19.48
CA VAL A 125 -27.95 -29.90 -18.58
C VAL A 125 -26.48 -29.75 -18.19
N LYS A 126 -25.88 -30.82 -17.67
CA LYS A 126 -24.48 -30.81 -17.21
C LYS A 126 -23.51 -30.50 -18.34
N ASN A 127 -23.67 -31.13 -19.50
CA ASN A 127 -22.77 -30.93 -20.65
C ASN A 127 -22.85 -29.49 -21.17
N THR A 128 -24.06 -28.93 -21.29
CA THR A 128 -24.27 -27.56 -21.77
C THR A 128 -23.66 -26.54 -20.81
N ILE A 129 -23.87 -26.70 -19.50
CA ILE A 129 -23.27 -25.82 -18.48
C ILE A 129 -21.73 -25.89 -18.54
N ILE A 130 -21.15 -27.10 -18.65
CA ILE A 130 -19.69 -27.26 -18.76
C ILE A 130 -19.15 -26.60 -20.03
N LEU A 131 -19.83 -26.76 -21.16
CA LEU A 131 -19.39 -26.19 -22.44
C LEU A 131 -19.34 -24.66 -22.37
N TYR A 132 -20.42 -24.03 -21.90
CA TYR A 132 -20.50 -22.57 -21.76
C TYR A 132 -19.55 -22.02 -20.70
N SER A 133 -19.36 -22.75 -19.60
CA SER A 133 -18.35 -22.40 -18.58
C SER A 133 -16.93 -22.41 -19.16
N LYS A 134 -16.59 -23.44 -19.95
CA LYS A 134 -15.29 -23.51 -20.64
C LYS A 134 -15.12 -22.41 -21.69
N GLN A 135 -16.15 -22.15 -22.48
CA GLN A 135 -16.13 -21.06 -23.47
C GLN A 135 -15.87 -19.72 -22.79
N LYS A 136 -16.63 -19.39 -21.74
CA LYS A 136 -16.46 -18.15 -20.97
C LYS A 136 -15.08 -18.06 -20.31
N MET A 137 -14.55 -19.17 -19.82
CA MET A 137 -13.18 -19.23 -19.29
C MET A 137 -12.15 -18.91 -20.37
N LEU A 138 -12.27 -19.47 -21.57
CA LEU A 138 -11.37 -19.19 -22.69
C LEU A 138 -11.47 -17.74 -23.16
N GLU A 139 -12.68 -17.20 -23.30
CA GLU A 139 -12.91 -15.79 -23.66
C GLU A 139 -12.27 -14.85 -22.63
N ASN A 140 -12.44 -15.13 -21.34
CA ASN A 140 -11.79 -14.38 -20.27
C ASN A 140 -10.27 -14.49 -20.34
N MET A 141 -9.72 -15.70 -20.52
CA MET A 141 -8.27 -15.90 -20.64
C MET A 141 -7.68 -15.16 -21.85
N VAL A 142 -8.34 -15.18 -23.00
CA VAL A 142 -7.92 -14.45 -24.20
C VAL A 142 -7.96 -12.94 -23.93
N THR A 143 -9.04 -12.46 -23.30
CA THR A 143 -9.18 -11.04 -22.95
C THR A 143 -8.09 -10.61 -21.97
N GLU A 144 -7.83 -11.39 -20.92
CA GLU A 144 -6.76 -11.15 -19.96
C GLU A 144 -5.38 -11.15 -20.63
N GLN A 145 -5.12 -12.09 -21.54
CA GLN A 145 -3.88 -12.13 -22.30
C GLN A 145 -3.70 -10.91 -23.21
N ILE A 146 -4.76 -10.46 -23.89
CA ILE A 146 -4.72 -9.24 -24.72
C ILE A 146 -4.38 -8.03 -23.85
N LEU A 147 -5.08 -7.85 -22.72
CA LEU A 147 -4.84 -6.74 -21.81
C LEU A 147 -3.44 -6.79 -21.20
N ALA A 148 -2.96 -7.97 -20.79
CA ALA A 148 -1.61 -8.15 -20.28
C ALA A 148 -0.55 -7.83 -21.36
N LYS A 149 -0.76 -8.25 -22.60
CA LYS A 149 0.12 -7.96 -23.73
C LYS A 149 0.15 -6.46 -24.03
N GLU A 150 -0.98 -5.78 -24.03
CA GLU A 150 -1.05 -4.33 -24.22
C GLU A 150 -0.36 -3.56 -23.09
N LYS A 151 -0.55 -3.98 -21.84
CA LYS A 151 0.15 -3.42 -20.67
C LYS A 151 1.66 -3.59 -20.79
N ASN A 152 2.14 -4.79 -21.15
CA ASN A 152 3.56 -5.06 -21.33
C ASN A 152 4.15 -4.23 -22.48
N ASN A 153 3.43 -4.11 -23.60
CA ASN A 153 3.85 -3.27 -24.72
C ASN A 153 3.97 -1.80 -24.32
N LYS A 154 3.00 -1.27 -23.56
CA LYS A 154 3.07 0.09 -23.04
C LYS A 154 4.26 0.28 -22.10
N LEU A 155 4.49 -0.65 -21.18
CA LEU A 155 5.64 -0.61 -20.27
C LEU A 155 6.98 -0.61 -21.03
N MET A 156 7.12 -1.42 -22.09
CA MET A 156 8.33 -1.42 -22.91
C MET A 156 8.55 -0.08 -23.62
N VAL A 157 7.48 0.51 -24.17
CA VAL A 157 7.53 1.86 -24.76
C VAL A 157 7.96 2.90 -23.72
N ASP A 158 7.38 2.85 -22.51
CA ASP A 158 7.72 3.78 -21.43
C ASP A 158 9.19 3.61 -20.96
N ILE A 159 9.72 2.39 -20.90
CA ILE A 159 11.13 2.12 -20.56
C ILE A 159 12.06 2.69 -21.63
N LEU A 160 11.77 2.44 -22.91
CA LEU A 160 12.58 2.95 -24.03
C LEU A 160 12.55 4.47 -24.09
N SER A 161 11.39 5.08 -23.84
CA SER A 161 11.23 6.53 -23.70
C SER A 161 12.20 7.10 -22.67
N ASN A 162 12.17 6.56 -21.45
CA ASN A 162 13.03 7.02 -20.36
C ASN A 162 14.54 6.86 -20.68
N ILE A 163 14.93 5.79 -21.39
CA ILE A 163 16.34 5.55 -21.75
C ILE A 163 16.84 6.59 -22.76
N VAL A 164 16.05 6.89 -23.79
CA VAL A 164 16.41 7.88 -24.81
C VAL A 164 16.39 9.30 -24.22
N GLU A 165 15.40 9.61 -23.38
CA GLU A 165 15.27 10.90 -22.68
C GLU A 165 16.40 11.19 -21.70
N PHE A 166 16.82 10.20 -20.89
CA PHE A 166 17.94 10.37 -19.95
C PHE A 166 19.21 10.84 -20.66
N ARG A 167 19.37 10.46 -21.93
CA ARG A 167 20.52 10.87 -22.74
C ARG A 167 20.33 12.23 -23.42
N ASN A 168 19.10 12.58 -23.84
CA ASN A 168 18.77 13.80 -24.58
C ASN A 168 18.42 15.01 -23.71
N GLY A 169 18.14 14.83 -22.41
CA GLY A 169 17.62 15.90 -21.55
C GLY A 169 16.22 16.39 -21.92
N GLU A 170 15.49 15.63 -22.74
CA GLU A 170 14.09 15.88 -23.14
C GLU A 170 13.10 15.32 -22.11
N SER A 171 11.85 15.79 -22.11
CA SER A 171 10.84 15.36 -21.12
C SER A 171 10.18 14.02 -21.47
N GLY A 172 9.91 13.21 -20.43
CA GLY A 172 9.06 11.99 -20.35
C GLY A 172 7.83 11.85 -21.24
N LEU A 173 7.28 12.98 -21.67
CA LEU A 173 5.99 13.06 -22.34
C LEU A 173 6.12 13.04 -23.87
N HIS A 174 7.32 13.27 -24.42
CA HIS A 174 7.55 13.43 -25.85
C HIS A 174 7.16 12.20 -26.67
N VAL A 175 7.68 11.02 -26.31
CA VAL A 175 7.36 9.76 -27.02
C VAL A 175 5.87 9.42 -26.89
N LEU A 176 5.28 9.69 -25.72
CA LEU A 176 3.85 9.48 -25.50
C LEU A 176 3.00 10.40 -26.39
N HIS A 177 3.39 11.66 -26.53
CA HIS A 177 2.73 12.62 -27.40
C HIS A 177 2.80 12.20 -28.86
N ILE A 178 3.99 11.83 -29.35
CA ILE A 178 4.19 11.34 -30.72
C ILE A 178 3.29 10.14 -30.99
N ARG A 179 3.26 9.15 -30.10
CA ARG A 179 2.42 7.96 -30.23
C ARG A 179 0.94 8.31 -30.34
N VAL A 180 0.44 9.16 -29.45
CA VAL A 180 -0.97 9.60 -29.43
C VAL A 180 -1.33 10.37 -30.69
N MET A 181 -0.46 11.27 -31.11
CA MET A 181 -0.68 12.07 -32.31
C MET A 181 -0.66 11.20 -33.56
N ALA A 182 0.33 10.30 -33.69
CA ALA A 182 0.41 9.36 -34.79
C ALA A 182 -0.85 8.48 -34.86
N GLU A 183 -1.30 7.91 -33.74
CA GLU A 183 -2.53 7.12 -33.69
C GLU A 183 -3.76 7.92 -34.12
N THR A 184 -3.87 9.17 -33.65
CA THR A 184 -5.00 10.05 -33.97
C THR A 184 -5.02 10.41 -35.46
N LEU A 185 -3.86 10.80 -36.01
CA LEU A 185 -3.71 11.12 -37.42
C LEU A 185 -3.99 9.90 -38.31
N LEU A 186 -3.51 8.71 -37.95
CA LEU A 186 -3.76 7.49 -38.71
C LEU A 186 -5.24 7.08 -38.69
N LYS A 187 -5.93 7.21 -37.55
CA LYS A 187 -7.38 6.97 -37.45
C LYS A 187 -8.18 7.94 -38.29
N GLN A 188 -7.76 9.20 -38.37
CA GLN A 188 -8.44 10.18 -39.21
C GLN A 188 -8.14 9.92 -40.70
N LEU A 189 -6.89 9.65 -41.04
CA LEU A 189 -6.46 9.30 -42.39
C LEU A 189 -7.22 8.08 -42.95
N ALA A 190 -7.40 7.03 -42.13
CA ALA A 190 -8.16 5.83 -42.49
C ALA A 190 -9.65 6.10 -42.80
N LYS A 191 -10.21 7.22 -42.33
CA LYS A 191 -11.58 7.64 -42.69
C LYS A 191 -11.61 8.45 -44.00
N MET A 192 -10.52 9.12 -44.33
CA MET A 192 -10.41 10.02 -45.47
C MET A 192 -10.00 9.29 -46.75
N THR A 193 -9.25 8.19 -46.64
CA THR A 193 -8.74 7.43 -47.79
C THR A 193 -8.55 5.94 -47.49
N ASP A 194 -8.76 5.11 -48.51
CA ASP A 194 -8.45 3.68 -48.51
C ASP A 194 -7.09 3.35 -49.16
N GLN A 195 -6.33 4.37 -49.58
CA GLN A 195 -5.04 4.20 -50.28
C GLN A 195 -4.01 3.45 -49.42
N TYR A 196 -4.05 3.64 -48.11
CA TYR A 196 -3.16 2.99 -47.15
C TYR A 196 -4.00 1.96 -46.38
N ASN A 197 -3.61 0.69 -46.39
CA ASN A 197 -4.32 -0.41 -45.73
C ASN A 197 -4.29 -0.30 -44.18
N LEU A 198 -4.94 0.73 -43.63
CA LEU A 198 -4.89 1.14 -42.23
C LEU A 198 -5.94 0.43 -41.39
N THR A 199 -5.75 -0.87 -41.17
CA THR A 199 -6.55 -1.63 -40.20
C THR A 199 -6.26 -1.17 -38.77
N PRO A 200 -7.17 -1.41 -37.80
CA PRO A 200 -6.92 -1.08 -36.38
C PRO A 200 -5.61 -1.68 -35.84
N SER A 201 -5.24 -2.88 -36.28
CA SER A 201 -3.98 -3.53 -35.92
C SER A 201 -2.77 -2.79 -36.49
N ARG A 202 -2.80 -2.38 -37.76
CA ARG A 202 -1.70 -1.64 -38.41
C ARG A 202 -1.53 -0.23 -37.83
N ILE A 203 -2.64 0.43 -37.49
CA ILE A 203 -2.61 1.74 -36.80
C ILE A 203 -1.89 1.60 -35.45
N SER A 204 -2.27 0.61 -34.64
CA SER A 204 -1.63 0.32 -33.35
C SER A 204 -0.14 0.00 -33.52
N LEU A 205 0.21 -0.79 -34.56
CA LEU A 205 1.59 -1.12 -34.88
C LEU A 205 2.44 0.12 -35.16
N ILE A 206 2.01 0.99 -36.08
CA ILE A 206 2.74 2.23 -36.44
C ILE A 206 2.85 3.16 -35.22
N ALA A 207 1.76 3.33 -34.47
CA ALA A 207 1.78 4.14 -33.26
C ALA A 207 2.77 3.62 -32.22
N ASN A 208 2.84 2.30 -32.00
CA ASN A 208 3.83 1.72 -31.08
C ASN A 208 5.26 1.84 -31.61
N ALA A 209 5.47 1.63 -32.92
CA ALA A 209 6.77 1.75 -33.57
C ALA A 209 7.32 3.18 -33.53
N SER A 210 6.44 4.20 -33.50
CA SER A 210 6.85 5.62 -33.41
C SER A 210 7.70 5.93 -32.19
N ALA A 211 7.60 5.15 -31.10
CA ALA A 211 8.43 5.32 -29.92
C ALA A 211 9.92 5.08 -30.16
N LEU A 212 10.26 4.39 -31.25
CA LEU A 212 11.64 4.05 -31.59
C LEU A 212 12.30 5.07 -32.51
N HIS A 213 11.57 6.06 -33.02
CA HIS A 213 12.03 6.97 -34.10
C HIS A 213 13.43 7.56 -33.83
N ASP A 214 13.70 7.88 -32.56
CA ASP A 214 14.93 8.52 -32.09
C ASP A 214 15.93 7.60 -31.37
N ILE A 215 15.74 6.27 -31.43
CA ILE A 215 16.64 5.32 -30.74
C ILE A 215 18.12 5.48 -31.17
N GLY A 216 18.36 5.94 -32.39
CA GLY A 216 19.70 6.19 -32.91
C GLY A 216 20.43 7.34 -32.22
N LYS A 217 19.74 8.23 -31.48
CA LYS A 217 20.38 9.28 -30.67
C LYS A 217 21.33 8.70 -29.61
N ILE A 218 21.17 7.41 -29.27
CA ILE A 218 22.10 6.64 -28.44
C ILE A 218 23.53 6.54 -29.05
N SER A 219 23.73 6.90 -30.31
CA SER A 219 25.07 6.92 -30.92
C SER A 219 25.63 8.32 -31.14
N ILE A 220 24.86 9.36 -30.85
CA ILE A 220 25.29 10.75 -31.02
C ILE A 220 26.15 11.18 -29.81
N PRO A 221 27.32 11.82 -30.02
CA PRO A 221 28.16 12.34 -28.94
C PRO A 221 27.40 13.29 -28.02
N GLU A 222 27.64 13.18 -26.71
CA GLU A 222 26.91 13.94 -25.68
C GLU A 222 27.11 15.45 -25.84
N GLU A 223 28.30 15.88 -26.28
CA GLU A 223 28.65 17.28 -26.50
C GLU A 223 27.86 17.93 -27.65
N ILE A 224 27.41 17.11 -28.62
CA ILE A 224 26.56 17.53 -29.73
C ILE A 224 25.09 17.45 -29.31
N LEU A 225 24.70 16.35 -28.69
CA LEU A 225 23.32 16.07 -28.29
C LEU A 225 22.77 17.08 -27.28
N ASN A 226 23.57 17.43 -26.26
CA ASN A 226 23.16 18.28 -25.15
C ASN A 226 23.68 19.73 -25.28
N LYS A 227 24.06 20.16 -26.49
CA LYS A 227 24.60 21.51 -26.72
C LYS A 227 23.52 22.57 -26.46
N PRO A 228 23.74 23.55 -25.56
CA PRO A 228 22.71 24.55 -25.21
C PRO A 228 22.48 25.63 -26.28
N GLY A 229 23.24 25.61 -27.38
CA GLY A 229 23.17 26.58 -28.47
C GLY A 229 23.03 25.90 -29.84
N LYS A 230 23.00 26.71 -30.91
CA LYS A 230 22.90 26.17 -32.28
C LYS A 230 24.09 25.26 -32.60
N LEU A 231 23.80 24.14 -33.25
CA LEU A 231 24.81 23.25 -33.83
C LEU A 231 25.54 23.97 -34.97
N THR A 232 26.83 23.70 -35.12
CA THR A 232 27.58 24.02 -36.34
C THR A 232 27.12 23.11 -37.49
N ASP A 233 27.47 23.45 -38.73
CA ASP A 233 27.11 22.61 -39.88
C ASP A 233 27.67 21.18 -39.74
N GLU A 234 28.93 21.04 -39.27
CA GLU A 234 29.55 19.73 -39.01
C GLU A 234 28.87 18.93 -37.90
N GLU A 235 28.48 19.61 -36.80
CA GLU A 235 27.75 19.00 -35.71
C GLU A 235 26.33 18.60 -36.13
N TYR A 236 25.70 19.39 -37.00
CA TYR A 236 24.38 19.09 -37.55
C TYR A 236 24.44 17.89 -38.51
N GLU A 237 25.45 17.79 -39.36
CA GLU A 237 25.68 16.58 -40.17
C GLU A 237 25.88 15.34 -39.29
N THR A 238 26.59 15.49 -38.16
CA THR A 238 26.71 14.40 -37.18
C THR A 238 25.35 14.05 -36.56
N MET A 239 24.56 15.04 -36.14
CA MET A 239 23.22 14.83 -35.58
C MET A 239 22.30 14.08 -36.54
N LYS A 240 22.30 14.41 -37.84
CA LYS A 240 21.48 13.73 -38.86
C LYS A 240 21.70 12.22 -38.92
N THR A 241 22.88 11.73 -38.52
CA THR A 241 23.20 10.31 -38.60
C THR A 241 22.35 9.43 -37.69
N HIS A 242 21.67 9.98 -36.67
CA HIS A 242 20.83 9.20 -35.76
C HIS A 242 19.73 8.41 -36.49
N SER A 243 19.16 8.95 -37.57
CA SER A 243 18.10 8.29 -38.33
C SER A 243 18.61 7.00 -38.98
N ALA A 244 19.73 7.10 -39.72
CA ALA A 244 20.38 5.97 -40.36
C ALA A 244 20.93 4.96 -39.34
N ILE A 245 21.50 5.43 -38.22
CA ILE A 245 22.02 4.56 -37.16
C ILE A 245 20.88 3.79 -36.48
N GLY A 246 19.77 4.45 -36.16
CA GLY A 246 18.60 3.80 -35.56
C GLY A 246 18.01 2.72 -36.47
N ALA A 247 17.92 3.01 -37.78
CA ALA A 247 17.50 2.04 -38.78
C ALA A 247 18.46 0.84 -38.86
N GLN A 248 19.77 1.09 -38.82
CA GLN A 248 20.80 0.05 -38.83
C GLN A 248 20.78 -0.82 -37.57
N MET A 249 20.49 -0.24 -36.40
CA MET A 249 20.32 -0.99 -35.15
C MET A 249 19.19 -2.01 -35.28
N LEU A 250 18.07 -1.62 -35.90
CA LEU A 250 16.91 -2.48 -36.11
C LEU A 250 17.19 -3.61 -37.11
N GLU A 251 17.91 -3.33 -38.21
CA GLU A 251 18.34 -4.37 -39.17
C GLU A 251 19.25 -5.42 -38.54
N ASN A 252 20.08 -5.00 -37.57
CA ASN A 252 21.06 -5.87 -36.92
C ASN A 252 20.46 -6.73 -35.80
N ILE A 253 19.17 -6.62 -35.50
CA ILE A 253 18.50 -7.46 -34.50
C ILE A 253 18.45 -8.92 -35.01
N PRO A 254 19.14 -9.88 -34.35
CA PRO A 254 19.12 -11.26 -34.80
C PRO A 254 17.73 -11.87 -34.72
N TYR A 255 17.35 -12.66 -35.72
CA TYR A 255 16.13 -13.48 -35.78
C TYR A 255 14.80 -12.73 -35.96
N TYR A 256 14.78 -11.39 -35.88
CA TYR A 256 13.54 -10.59 -35.93
C TYR A 256 13.50 -9.59 -37.09
N GLN A 257 14.43 -9.64 -38.04
CA GLN A 257 14.53 -8.65 -39.12
C GLN A 257 13.28 -8.55 -40.01
N ASN A 258 12.52 -9.64 -40.12
CA ASN A 258 11.32 -9.72 -40.95
C ASN A 258 10.01 -9.53 -40.16
N GLU A 259 10.10 -9.25 -38.85
CA GLU A 259 8.91 -8.96 -38.05
C GLU A 259 8.30 -7.61 -38.44
N GLU A 260 6.98 -7.55 -38.56
CA GLU A 260 6.28 -6.36 -39.07
C GLU A 260 6.59 -5.10 -38.24
N LEU A 261 6.73 -5.25 -36.92
CA LEU A 261 7.13 -4.16 -36.03
C LEU A 261 8.52 -3.61 -36.36
N VAL A 262 9.49 -4.49 -36.63
CA VAL A 262 10.88 -4.10 -36.92
C VAL A 262 10.95 -3.39 -38.26
N LEU A 263 10.21 -3.88 -39.26
CA LEU A 263 10.12 -3.24 -40.57
C LEU A 263 9.52 -1.83 -40.47
N VAL A 264 8.40 -1.67 -39.77
CA VAL A 264 7.76 -0.35 -39.59
C VAL A 264 8.62 0.58 -38.75
N ALA A 265 9.24 0.09 -37.68
CA ALA A 265 10.17 0.88 -36.87
C ALA A 265 11.39 1.32 -37.70
N HIS A 266 11.90 0.46 -38.58
CA HIS A 266 12.99 0.80 -39.49
C HIS A 266 12.59 1.95 -40.42
N GLU A 267 11.43 1.86 -41.07
CA GLU A 267 10.90 2.94 -41.93
C GLU A 267 10.85 4.27 -41.19
N ILE A 268 10.32 4.26 -39.96
CA ILE A 268 10.19 5.45 -39.12
C ILE A 268 11.59 5.99 -38.75
N CYS A 269 12.45 5.17 -38.16
CA CYS A 269 13.80 5.60 -37.76
C CYS A 269 14.56 6.20 -38.95
N ARG A 270 14.50 5.53 -40.11
CA ARG A 270 15.25 5.95 -41.29
C ARG A 270 14.70 7.23 -41.89
N TRP A 271 13.39 7.39 -41.97
CA TRP A 271 12.78 8.40 -42.85
C TRP A 271 11.84 9.41 -42.18
N HIS A 272 11.69 9.43 -40.85
CA HIS A 272 10.86 10.44 -40.19
C HIS A 272 11.40 11.89 -40.31
N HIS A 273 12.62 12.07 -40.84
CA HIS A 273 13.16 13.38 -41.20
C HIS A 273 13.22 13.64 -42.72
N GLU A 274 12.67 12.73 -43.53
CA GLU A 274 12.42 13.01 -44.94
C GLU A 274 11.31 14.06 -45.08
N ARG A 275 11.38 14.85 -46.14
CA ARG A 275 10.43 15.93 -46.41
C ARG A 275 9.71 15.65 -47.70
N TYR A 276 8.42 15.98 -47.76
CA TYR A 276 7.59 15.69 -48.94
C TYR A 276 8.11 16.35 -50.22
N ASP A 277 8.87 17.45 -50.09
CA ASP A 277 9.55 18.19 -51.17
C ASP A 277 10.90 17.57 -51.62
N GLY A 278 11.37 16.50 -50.97
CA GLY A 278 12.67 15.88 -51.22
C GLY A 278 13.86 16.57 -50.54
N GLY A 279 13.62 17.62 -49.74
CA GLY A 279 14.67 18.37 -49.04
C GLY A 279 15.11 17.78 -47.70
N GLY A 280 14.68 16.55 -47.38
CA GLY A 280 14.95 15.86 -46.11
C GLY A 280 16.22 15.02 -46.13
N TYR A 281 16.38 14.17 -45.11
CA TYR A 281 17.51 13.25 -44.96
C TYR A 281 17.03 11.93 -44.34
N PRO A 282 17.78 10.82 -44.47
CA PRO A 282 19.13 10.68 -45.03
C PRO A 282 19.20 10.40 -46.54
N ASP A 283 18.11 9.96 -47.17
CA ASP A 283 18.11 9.42 -48.54
C ASP A 283 17.51 10.40 -49.57
N GLY A 284 16.83 11.47 -49.13
CA GLY A 284 16.28 12.51 -50.01
C GLY A 284 15.02 12.05 -50.76
N LEU A 285 14.20 11.24 -50.10
CA LEU A 285 12.95 10.71 -50.66
C LEU A 285 11.93 11.84 -50.85
N ALA A 286 11.16 11.78 -51.94
CA ALA A 286 10.16 12.80 -52.25
C ALA A 286 8.75 12.21 -52.43
N GLY A 287 7.74 12.96 -51.98
CA GLY A 287 6.34 12.57 -52.08
C GLY A 287 6.04 11.19 -51.49
N GLU A 288 5.33 10.37 -52.25
CA GLU A 288 4.89 9.02 -51.86
C GLU A 288 6.01 7.97 -51.80
N GLN A 289 7.26 8.35 -52.07
CA GLN A 289 8.41 7.47 -51.80
C GLN A 289 8.66 7.32 -50.29
N ILE A 290 8.23 8.30 -49.49
CA ILE A 290 8.33 8.27 -48.04
C ILE A 290 7.17 7.40 -47.51
N PRO A 291 7.43 6.34 -46.73
CA PRO A 291 6.35 5.52 -46.17
C PRO A 291 5.41 6.33 -45.29
N ILE A 292 4.11 5.99 -45.31
CA ILE A 292 3.10 6.71 -44.54
C ILE A 292 3.38 6.70 -43.03
N SER A 293 4.01 5.63 -42.53
CA SER A 293 4.49 5.50 -41.15
C SER A 293 5.46 6.64 -40.79
N ALA A 294 6.48 6.86 -41.62
CA ALA A 294 7.46 7.92 -41.46
C ALA A 294 6.86 9.32 -41.65
N GLN A 295 6.00 9.52 -42.66
CA GLN A 295 5.36 10.82 -42.91
C GLN A 295 4.48 11.27 -41.72
N VAL A 296 3.72 10.35 -41.12
CA VAL A 296 2.88 10.65 -39.95
C VAL A 296 3.73 10.98 -38.73
N VAL A 297 4.79 10.21 -38.47
CA VAL A 297 5.68 10.45 -37.32
C VAL A 297 6.44 11.76 -37.48
N ALA A 298 6.90 12.10 -38.70
CA ALA A 298 7.53 13.39 -38.99
C ALA A 298 6.63 14.57 -38.59
N LEU A 299 5.35 14.48 -38.94
CA LEU A 299 4.36 15.50 -38.60
C LEU A 299 4.09 15.57 -37.09
N ALA A 300 4.02 14.42 -36.44
CA ALA A 300 3.82 14.32 -34.99
C ALA A 300 5.01 14.89 -34.21
N ASP A 301 6.24 14.58 -34.62
CA ASP A 301 7.48 15.09 -34.01
C ASP A 301 7.59 16.61 -34.15
N VAL A 302 7.32 17.17 -35.34
CA VAL A 302 7.33 18.63 -35.55
C VAL A 302 6.28 19.33 -34.70
N TYR A 303 5.08 18.77 -34.57
CA TYR A 303 4.05 19.33 -33.71
C TYR A 303 4.48 19.30 -32.23
N ASP A 304 5.00 18.18 -31.75
CA ASP A 304 5.48 18.08 -30.37
C ASP A 304 6.62 19.08 -30.10
N ALA A 305 7.57 19.20 -31.03
CA ALA A 305 8.67 20.16 -30.97
C ALA A 305 8.22 21.62 -30.85
N LEU A 306 7.06 21.98 -31.42
CA LEU A 306 6.49 23.33 -31.31
C LEU A 306 5.74 23.54 -29.99
N THR A 307 5.10 22.51 -29.46
CA THR A 307 4.24 22.61 -28.26
C THR A 307 4.94 22.27 -26.95
N SER A 308 6.13 21.67 -27.00
CA SER A 308 6.92 21.28 -25.83
C SER A 308 7.90 22.39 -25.41
N GLU A 309 8.17 22.49 -24.11
CA GLU A 309 9.15 23.44 -23.57
C GLU A 309 10.57 23.00 -23.92
N ARG A 310 11.39 23.90 -24.47
CA ARG A 310 12.80 23.63 -24.82
C ARG A 310 13.72 24.66 -24.18
N VAL A 311 14.96 24.26 -23.91
CA VAL A 311 16.01 25.08 -23.26
C VAL A 311 16.18 26.48 -23.90
N TYR A 312 15.91 26.59 -25.19
CA TYR A 312 16.13 27.81 -25.99
C TYR A 312 14.84 28.51 -26.45
N LYS A 313 13.64 27.99 -26.14
CA LYS A 313 12.38 28.57 -26.65
C LYS A 313 11.14 28.17 -25.81
N PRO A 314 10.27 29.14 -25.45
CA PRO A 314 8.98 28.82 -24.83
C PRO A 314 8.04 28.10 -25.81
N PRO A 315 7.15 27.21 -25.33
CA PRO A 315 6.24 26.46 -26.18
C PRO A 315 5.22 27.36 -26.88
N TYR A 316 4.88 27.03 -28.13
CA TYR A 316 3.76 27.64 -28.83
C TYR A 316 2.43 27.06 -28.35
N THR A 317 1.35 27.84 -28.50
CA THR A 317 0.00 27.31 -28.27
C THR A 317 -0.36 26.26 -29.32
N HIS A 318 -1.30 25.38 -29.00
CA HIS A 318 -1.86 24.41 -29.94
C HIS A 318 -2.29 25.11 -31.24
N GLU A 319 -3.08 26.19 -31.14
CA GLU A 319 -3.58 26.93 -32.30
C GLU A 319 -2.44 27.48 -33.16
N LYS A 320 -1.42 28.04 -32.53
CA LYS A 320 -0.29 28.62 -33.25
C LYS A 320 0.56 27.55 -33.94
N SER A 321 0.74 26.40 -33.29
CA SER A 321 1.51 25.28 -33.84
C SER A 321 0.83 24.69 -35.07
N ILE A 322 -0.50 24.49 -35.01
CA ILE A 322 -1.29 24.04 -36.18
C ILE A 322 -1.19 25.06 -37.32
N GLU A 323 -1.33 26.36 -37.03
CA GLU A 323 -1.20 27.42 -38.05
C GLU A 323 0.17 27.39 -38.74
N MET A 324 1.26 27.30 -37.97
CA MET A 324 2.62 27.26 -38.51
C MET A 324 2.86 26.05 -39.43
N ILE A 325 2.34 24.88 -39.04
CA ILE A 325 2.45 23.66 -39.85
C ILE A 325 1.65 23.81 -41.15
N LEU A 326 0.40 24.27 -41.09
CA LEU A 326 -0.47 24.41 -42.26
C LEU A 326 0.05 25.49 -43.25
N ASN A 327 0.71 26.53 -42.74
CA ASN A 327 1.32 27.59 -43.56
C ASN A 327 2.67 27.18 -44.18
N GLY A 328 3.19 25.98 -43.88
CA GLY A 328 4.46 25.49 -44.40
C GLY A 328 5.71 26.08 -43.71
N GLU A 329 5.56 26.72 -42.54
CA GLU A 329 6.67 27.31 -41.79
C GLU A 329 7.56 26.24 -41.12
N CYS A 330 7.08 25.00 -41.04
CA CYS A 330 7.74 23.89 -40.35
C CYS A 330 8.21 22.76 -41.28
N GLY A 331 8.19 23.00 -42.59
CA GLY A 331 8.61 22.05 -43.61
C GLY A 331 7.48 21.61 -44.54
N ALA A 332 7.82 20.74 -45.48
CA ALA A 332 6.89 20.23 -46.49
C ALA A 332 6.34 18.87 -46.06
N PHE A 333 5.03 18.81 -45.81
CA PHE A 333 4.29 17.59 -45.51
C PHE A 333 3.33 17.25 -46.66
N SER A 334 2.86 16.01 -46.69
CA SER A 334 1.82 15.60 -47.64
C SER A 334 0.58 16.50 -47.50
N PRO A 335 0.03 17.03 -48.60
CA PRO A 335 -1.21 17.81 -48.56
C PRO A 335 -2.35 17.05 -47.86
N LEU A 336 -2.44 15.74 -48.08
CA LEU A 336 -3.45 14.89 -47.45
C LEU A 336 -3.27 14.81 -45.93
N LEU A 337 -2.02 14.78 -45.44
CA LEU A 337 -1.74 14.79 -44.00
C LEU A 337 -2.01 16.15 -43.36
N LEU A 338 -1.81 17.26 -44.10
CA LEU A 338 -2.17 18.60 -43.63
C LEU A 338 -3.69 18.75 -43.50
N GLU A 339 -4.46 18.22 -44.46
CA GLU A 339 -5.93 18.16 -44.35
C GLU A 339 -6.36 17.29 -43.17
N CYS A 340 -5.74 16.11 -43.00
CA CYS A 340 -5.99 15.23 -41.88
C CYS A 340 -5.69 15.91 -40.52
N LEU A 341 -4.57 16.65 -40.42
CA LEU A 341 -4.22 17.42 -39.24
C LEU A 341 -5.26 18.50 -38.93
N ALA A 342 -5.74 19.22 -39.94
CA ALA A 342 -6.76 20.25 -39.77
C ALA A 342 -8.08 19.67 -39.22
N GLU A 343 -8.50 18.50 -39.68
CA GLU A 343 -9.69 17.80 -39.17
C GLU A 343 -9.46 17.20 -37.77
N ALA A 344 -8.26 16.69 -37.50
CA ALA A 344 -7.90 16.08 -36.23
C ALA A 344 -7.58 17.11 -35.12
N ALA A 345 -7.21 18.34 -35.46
CA ALA A 345 -6.74 19.37 -34.52
C ALA A 345 -7.65 19.57 -33.28
N PRO A 346 -8.98 19.67 -33.40
CA PRO A 346 -9.86 19.81 -32.24
C PRO A 346 -9.77 18.63 -31.25
N PHE A 347 -9.62 17.41 -31.79
CA PHE A 347 -9.47 16.20 -30.99
C PHE A 347 -8.08 16.12 -30.36
N LEU A 348 -7.03 16.47 -31.11
CA LEU A 348 -5.65 16.55 -30.61
C LEU A 348 -5.53 17.51 -29.43
N LYS A 349 -6.14 18.69 -29.49
CA LYS A 349 -6.15 19.64 -28.36
C LYS A 349 -6.70 19.02 -27.06
N LYS A 350 -7.71 18.17 -27.18
CA LYS A 350 -8.33 17.48 -26.04
C LYS A 350 -7.45 16.35 -25.52
N GLU A 351 -6.99 15.48 -26.41
CA GLU A 351 -6.14 14.33 -26.05
C GLU A 351 -4.79 14.76 -25.47
N MET A 352 -4.20 15.84 -26.00
CA MET A 352 -2.94 16.39 -25.53
C MET A 352 -3.09 17.14 -24.20
N LYS A 353 -4.17 17.92 -24.00
CA LYS A 353 -4.41 18.61 -22.70
C LYS A 353 -4.60 17.66 -21.53
N VAL A 354 -5.18 16.48 -21.77
CA VAL A 354 -5.33 15.42 -20.76
C VAL A 354 -3.96 14.85 -20.36
N ARG A 355 -2.92 15.05 -21.18
CA ARG A 355 -1.60 14.40 -21.02
C ARG A 355 -0.43 15.37 -20.79
N SER A 356 -0.59 16.67 -21.09
CA SER A 356 0.47 17.70 -21.01
C SER A 356 0.40 18.60 -19.76
N ALA A 357 -0.55 18.38 -18.85
CA ALA A 357 -0.54 19.02 -17.54
C ALA A 357 0.45 18.26 -16.62
N GLY A 358 1.72 18.66 -16.70
CA GLY A 358 2.83 17.99 -16.02
C GLY A 358 2.64 17.84 -14.51
N GLY A 359 2.82 16.60 -14.07
CA GLY A 359 2.62 16.12 -12.70
C GLY A 359 1.50 15.09 -12.67
N ILE A 360 1.70 13.91 -13.24
CA ILE A 360 0.70 12.83 -13.19
C ILE A 360 0.41 12.51 -11.73
N THR A 361 -0.67 13.07 -11.19
CA THR A 361 -1.17 12.66 -9.89
C THR A 361 -1.87 11.31 -10.06
N LYS A 362 -1.74 10.45 -9.04
CA LYS A 362 -2.31 9.09 -8.96
C LYS A 362 -3.79 9.05 -9.35
N THR A 363 -4.50 10.15 -9.09
CA THR A 363 -5.92 10.39 -9.36
C THR A 363 -6.24 10.56 -10.85
N GLU A 364 -5.36 11.20 -11.62
CA GLU A 364 -5.60 11.45 -13.06
C GLU A 364 -5.18 10.24 -13.92
N PHE A 365 -4.20 9.46 -13.48
CA PHE A 365 -3.92 8.13 -14.05
C PHE A 365 -5.14 7.20 -13.91
N GLN A 366 -5.85 7.30 -12.79
CA GLN A 366 -7.11 6.58 -12.55
C GLN A 366 -8.24 7.10 -13.44
N ASP A 367 -8.35 8.41 -13.68
CA ASP A 367 -9.37 8.97 -14.58
C ASP A 367 -9.10 8.67 -16.06
N ILE A 368 -7.84 8.60 -16.47
CA ILE A 368 -7.41 8.15 -17.81
C ILE A 368 -7.72 6.66 -17.99
N THR A 369 -7.46 5.85 -16.96
CA THR A 369 -7.86 4.43 -16.93
C THR A 369 -9.39 4.31 -17.04
N ARG A 370 -10.13 5.14 -16.30
CA ARG A 370 -11.61 5.21 -16.32
C ARG A 370 -12.19 5.64 -17.68
N SER A 371 -11.49 6.48 -18.43
CA SER A 371 -11.92 6.90 -19.78
C SER A 371 -11.62 5.86 -20.86
N LEU A 372 -10.56 5.05 -20.71
CA LEU A 372 -10.26 3.91 -21.59
C LEU A 372 -11.19 2.71 -21.32
N ILE A 373 -11.70 2.58 -20.10
CA ILE A 373 -12.67 1.54 -19.68
C ILE A 373 -14.08 1.75 -20.27
N LYS A 374 -14.39 2.93 -20.83
CA LYS A 374 -15.72 3.25 -21.37
C LYS A 374 -16.01 2.67 -22.76
N SER A 375 -15.07 1.99 -23.41
CA SER A 375 -15.22 1.50 -24.80
C SER A 375 -15.34 -0.02 -24.97
N GLY A 376 -15.89 -0.77 -24.00
CA GLY A 376 -16.51 -2.07 -24.32
C GLY A 376 -16.49 -3.17 -23.25
N SER A 377 -17.70 -3.67 -22.97
CA SER A 377 -18.07 -5.02 -22.48
C SER A 377 -17.79 -5.43 -21.01
N THR A 378 -18.67 -6.30 -20.54
CA THR A 378 -19.06 -6.81 -19.20
C THR A 378 -17.98 -7.12 -18.13
N SER A 379 -16.69 -7.04 -18.44
CA SER A 379 -15.60 -7.04 -17.43
C SER A 379 -15.60 -5.78 -16.56
N ASN A 380 -16.31 -4.75 -16.99
CA ASN A 380 -16.42 -3.45 -16.31
C ASN A 380 -17.05 -3.51 -14.92
N ARG A 381 -17.90 -4.50 -14.58
CA ARG A 381 -18.53 -4.53 -13.24
C ARG A 381 -17.58 -5.05 -12.18
N THR A 382 -16.84 -6.12 -12.45
CA THR A 382 -15.84 -6.67 -11.51
C THR A 382 -14.66 -5.70 -11.40
N LEU A 383 -14.21 -5.11 -12.51
CA LEU A 383 -13.17 -4.08 -12.49
C LEU A 383 -13.65 -2.80 -11.80
N ALA A 384 -14.89 -2.35 -12.01
CA ALA A 384 -15.44 -1.22 -11.27
C ALA A 384 -15.65 -1.54 -9.79
N LEU A 385 -15.95 -2.79 -9.42
CA LEU A 385 -16.04 -3.21 -8.02
C LEU A 385 -14.66 -3.24 -7.37
N LEU A 386 -13.64 -3.78 -8.04
CA LEU A 386 -12.25 -3.75 -7.58
C LEU A 386 -11.69 -2.32 -7.54
N GLU A 387 -12.04 -1.47 -8.52
CA GLU A 387 -11.69 -0.05 -8.54
C GLU A 387 -12.45 0.70 -7.44
N GLN A 388 -13.71 0.36 -7.17
CA GLN A 388 -14.50 0.93 -6.07
C GLN A 388 -13.94 0.49 -4.72
N GLU A 389 -13.52 -0.77 -4.56
CA GLU A 389 -12.83 -1.24 -3.35
C GLU A 389 -11.47 -0.57 -3.20
N ARG A 390 -10.69 -0.44 -4.28
CA ARG A 390 -9.41 0.27 -4.27
C ARG A 390 -9.56 1.76 -3.99
N THR A 391 -10.60 2.40 -4.53
CA THR A 391 -10.90 3.84 -4.31
C THR A 391 -11.41 4.05 -2.88
N LYS A 392 -12.29 3.18 -2.37
CA LYS A 392 -12.68 3.18 -0.95
C LYS A 392 -11.45 3.00 -0.07
N TYR A 393 -10.60 2.03 -0.37
CA TYR A 393 -9.38 1.76 0.37
C TYR A 393 -8.45 2.98 0.37
N GLN A 394 -8.18 3.60 -0.78
CA GLN A 394 -7.36 4.81 -0.89
C GLN A 394 -7.99 6.02 -0.19
N PHE A 395 -9.31 6.19 -0.28
CA PHE A 395 -10.03 7.25 0.43
C PHE A 395 -9.93 7.07 1.95
N PHE A 396 -10.22 5.87 2.47
CA PHE A 396 -10.08 5.57 3.90
C PHE A 396 -8.61 5.64 4.36
N ALA A 397 -7.64 5.24 3.53
CA ALA A 397 -6.22 5.37 3.79
C ALA A 397 -5.75 6.84 3.84
N SER A 398 -6.24 7.68 2.93
CA SER A 398 -5.93 9.13 2.92
C SER A 398 -6.53 9.86 4.13
N MET A 399 -7.69 9.41 4.62
CA MET A 399 -8.34 9.97 5.80
C MET A 399 -7.72 9.50 7.12
N SER A 400 -7.05 8.34 7.15
CA SER A 400 -6.54 7.77 8.40
C SER A 400 -5.32 8.51 8.94
N LYS A 401 -4.63 9.32 8.12
CA LYS A 401 -3.33 9.93 8.47
C LYS A 401 -2.39 8.90 9.09
N GLU A 402 -2.35 7.72 8.47
CA GLU A 402 -1.46 6.64 8.87
C GLU A 402 -0.36 6.47 7.82
N ILE A 403 0.82 6.10 8.27
CA ILE A 403 1.90 5.66 7.38
C ILE A 403 1.55 4.24 6.97
N GLN A 404 1.04 4.04 5.76
CA GLN A 404 0.75 2.71 5.23
C GLN A 404 1.81 2.33 4.23
N PHE A 405 2.13 1.05 4.13
CA PHE A 405 3.07 0.57 3.14
C PHE A 405 2.65 -0.78 2.56
N GLU A 406 3.11 -1.02 1.34
CA GLU A 406 3.02 -2.28 0.63
C GLU A 406 4.37 -2.60 0.02
N TYR A 407 4.95 -3.75 0.37
CA TYR A 407 6.20 -4.24 -0.20
C TYR A 407 5.91 -5.44 -1.10
N VAL A 408 6.51 -5.47 -2.28
CA VAL A 408 6.32 -6.54 -3.27
C VAL A 408 7.66 -7.23 -3.54
N TYR A 409 7.74 -8.52 -3.18
CA TYR A 409 9.01 -9.28 -3.23
C TYR A 409 9.57 -9.41 -4.66
N HIS A 410 8.70 -9.65 -5.66
CA HIS A 410 9.18 -9.91 -7.03
C HIS A 410 9.83 -8.68 -7.69
N SER A 411 9.43 -7.48 -7.29
CA SER A 411 9.95 -6.22 -7.83
C SER A 411 10.94 -5.54 -6.88
N ASP A 412 11.04 -6.03 -5.64
CA ASP A 412 11.80 -5.40 -4.55
C ASP A 412 11.46 -3.91 -4.42
N ILE A 413 10.15 -3.61 -4.35
CA ILE A 413 9.64 -2.24 -4.24
C ILE A 413 8.76 -2.15 -3.01
N ILE A 414 8.99 -1.13 -2.19
CA ILE A 414 8.04 -0.69 -1.16
C ILE A 414 7.33 0.58 -1.65
N THR A 415 6.01 0.58 -1.53
CA THR A 415 5.13 1.72 -1.77
C THR A 415 4.61 2.19 -0.42
N ILE A 416 4.61 3.50 -0.19
CA ILE A 416 4.19 4.14 1.06
C ILE A 416 3.04 5.09 0.73
N SER A 417 2.09 5.27 1.66
CA SER A 417 1.02 6.27 1.50
C SER A 417 1.61 7.67 1.31
N GLU A 418 1.00 8.49 0.46
CA GLU A 418 1.43 9.87 0.20
C GLU A 418 1.63 10.67 1.50
N TRP A 419 0.65 10.61 2.39
CA TRP A 419 0.75 11.24 3.72
C TRP A 419 1.91 10.65 4.54
N GLY A 420 2.12 9.34 4.49
CA GLY A 420 3.18 8.67 5.23
C GLY A 420 4.58 8.98 4.72
N ALA A 421 4.76 9.04 3.40
CA ALA A 421 6.01 9.41 2.75
C ALA A 421 6.38 10.86 3.08
N ALA A 422 5.42 11.78 2.99
CA ALA A 422 5.58 13.17 3.41
C ALA A 422 5.94 13.29 4.89
N GLN A 423 5.28 12.52 5.76
CA GLN A 423 5.53 12.51 7.20
C GLN A 423 6.91 11.93 7.57
N LEU A 424 7.40 10.94 6.81
CA LEU A 424 8.71 10.32 7.03
C LEU A 424 9.86 11.08 6.35
N GLY A 425 9.56 11.94 5.38
CA GLY A 425 10.56 12.65 4.57
C GLY A 425 11.28 11.75 3.57
N ILE A 426 10.57 10.79 2.99
CA ILE A 426 11.09 9.81 2.03
C ILE A 426 10.19 9.72 0.80
N SER A 427 10.68 9.05 -0.24
CA SER A 427 9.92 8.79 -1.46
C SER A 427 8.74 7.83 -1.23
N GLU A 428 7.61 8.06 -1.92
CA GLU A 428 6.44 7.17 -1.88
C GLU A 428 6.73 5.78 -2.46
N ILE A 429 7.65 5.67 -3.40
CA ILE A 429 8.02 4.40 -4.04
C ILE A 429 9.53 4.27 -3.93
N ILE A 430 9.98 3.24 -3.22
CA ILE A 430 11.40 3.00 -2.98
C ILE A 430 11.74 1.61 -3.53
N ALA A 431 12.58 1.58 -4.57
CA ALA A 431 13.15 0.34 -5.09
C ALA A 431 14.35 -0.09 -4.24
N ARG A 432 14.45 -1.40 -3.97
CA ARG A 432 15.47 -2.02 -3.13
C ARG A 432 15.60 -1.27 -1.80
N PRO A 433 14.54 -1.23 -0.96
CA PRO A 433 14.52 -0.41 0.27
C PRO A 433 15.68 -0.72 1.23
N LEU A 434 16.14 -1.97 1.28
CA LEU A 434 17.31 -2.35 2.08
C LEU A 434 18.64 -1.88 1.49
N GLU A 435 18.68 -1.33 0.28
CA GLU A 435 19.84 -0.69 -0.33
C GLU A 435 19.69 0.83 -0.37
N CYS A 436 18.46 1.35 -0.34
CA CYS A 436 18.19 2.78 -0.39
C CYS A 436 18.60 3.48 0.92
N GLY A 437 19.39 4.54 0.79
CA GLY A 437 19.86 5.34 1.92
C GLY A 437 18.72 6.00 2.68
N GLU A 438 17.70 6.52 1.99
CA GLU A 438 16.57 7.21 2.63
C GLU A 438 15.80 6.27 3.57
N PHE A 439 15.55 5.02 3.16
CA PHE A 439 14.81 4.03 3.92
C PHE A 439 15.65 3.45 5.07
N LYS A 440 16.92 3.09 4.80
CA LYS A 440 17.84 2.59 5.82
C LYS A 440 18.04 3.58 6.97
N ASN A 441 18.09 4.87 6.65
CA ASN A 441 18.32 5.92 7.65
C ASN A 441 17.11 6.18 8.54
N LEU A 442 15.92 5.67 8.22
CA LEU A 442 14.74 5.74 9.08
C LEU A 442 14.87 4.86 10.30
N PHE A 443 15.51 3.70 10.19
CA PHE A 443 15.56 2.71 11.26
C PHE A 443 16.90 2.73 11.98
N PHE A 444 16.88 2.51 13.29
CA PHE A 444 18.08 2.03 13.98
C PHE A 444 18.42 0.62 13.51
N ARG A 445 19.71 0.30 13.47
CA ARG A 445 20.19 -0.98 12.95
C ARG A 445 19.57 -2.17 13.70
N GLU A 446 19.45 -2.08 15.01
CA GLU A 446 18.86 -3.13 15.86
C GLU A 446 17.36 -3.30 15.56
N ASP A 447 16.62 -2.20 15.48
CA ASP A 447 15.19 -2.18 15.17
C ASP A 447 14.89 -2.75 13.77
N LEU A 448 15.72 -2.45 12.76
CA LEU A 448 15.55 -2.99 11.41
C LEU A 448 15.78 -4.50 11.36
N ILE A 449 16.75 -5.01 12.13
CA ILE A 449 17.02 -6.45 12.20
C ILE A 449 15.85 -7.16 12.87
N ASP A 450 15.40 -6.66 14.02
CA ASP A 450 14.25 -7.22 14.74
C ASP A 450 12.98 -7.25 13.87
N LEU A 451 12.71 -6.17 13.13
CA LEU A 451 11.60 -6.10 12.19
C LEU A 451 11.69 -7.21 11.11
N LEU A 452 12.85 -7.36 10.48
CA LEU A 452 13.04 -8.34 9.42
C LEU A 452 12.97 -9.78 9.93
N GLU A 453 13.40 -10.04 11.16
CA GLU A 453 13.25 -11.34 11.83
C GLU A 453 11.77 -11.64 12.10
N HIS A 454 11.03 -10.71 12.70
CA HIS A 454 9.60 -10.88 12.95
C HIS A 454 8.78 -11.08 11.66
N LEU A 455 9.15 -10.41 10.56
CA LEU A 455 8.52 -10.61 9.25
C LEU A 455 8.82 -11.99 8.65
N ARG A 456 10.01 -12.55 8.93
CA ARG A 456 10.42 -13.87 8.45
C ARG A 456 9.74 -15.01 9.22
N ASP A 457 9.50 -14.82 10.51
CA ASP A 457 8.88 -15.83 11.39
C ASP A 457 7.36 -15.91 11.22
N ALA A 458 6.76 -15.00 10.45
CA ALA A 458 5.34 -15.03 10.14
C ALA A 458 4.97 -16.21 9.23
N SER A 459 3.80 -16.79 9.48
CA SER A 459 3.27 -17.93 8.71
C SER A 459 1.81 -17.69 8.32
N PRO A 460 1.23 -18.46 7.39
CA PRO A 460 -0.19 -18.39 7.07
C PRO A 460 -1.10 -18.56 8.29
N ASP A 461 -0.70 -19.37 9.27
CA ASP A 461 -1.43 -19.61 10.53
C ASP A 461 -1.31 -18.44 11.53
N ASN A 462 -0.19 -17.70 11.51
CA ASN A 462 0.02 -16.52 12.32
C ASN A 462 0.57 -15.35 11.47
N PRO A 463 -0.28 -14.72 10.66
CA PRO A 463 0.17 -13.82 9.60
C PRO A 463 0.35 -12.37 10.05
N ILE A 464 0.01 -12.03 11.30
CA ILE A 464 0.07 -10.66 11.80
C ILE A 464 1.38 -10.46 12.57
N VAL A 465 2.17 -9.50 12.11
CA VAL A 465 3.39 -9.02 12.74
C VAL A 465 3.11 -7.68 13.39
N SER A 466 3.47 -7.52 14.66
CA SER A 466 3.32 -6.26 15.38
C SER A 466 4.55 -6.00 16.23
N GLY A 467 5.03 -4.75 16.23
CA GLY A 467 6.21 -4.33 16.97
C GLY A 467 6.19 -2.83 17.26
N THR A 468 7.10 -2.36 18.11
CA THR A 468 7.29 -0.93 18.39
C THR A 468 8.73 -0.57 18.09
N TYR A 469 8.93 0.40 17.21
CA TYR A 469 10.23 0.74 16.65
C TYR A 469 10.49 2.24 16.77
N CYS A 470 11.73 2.62 17.03
CA CYS A 470 12.13 4.01 17.04
C CYS A 470 12.60 4.40 15.65
N LEU A 471 11.90 5.34 15.01
CA LEU A 471 12.25 5.84 13.69
C LEU A 471 12.91 7.20 13.80
N ASN A 472 13.87 7.45 12.90
CA ASN A 472 14.49 8.75 12.70
C ASN A 472 13.73 9.49 11.60
N VAL A 473 12.87 10.42 12.02
CA VAL A 473 12.00 11.19 11.14
C VAL A 473 12.43 12.65 11.17
N HIS A 474 12.86 13.18 10.01
CA HIS A 474 13.41 14.55 9.88
C HIS A 474 14.52 14.86 10.90
N GLY A 475 15.36 13.88 11.25
CA GLY A 475 16.44 14.05 12.22
C GLY A 475 16.01 13.95 13.69
N SER A 476 14.74 13.65 13.97
CA SER A 476 14.20 13.47 15.32
C SER A 476 13.77 12.02 15.56
N GLN A 477 14.05 11.50 16.75
CA GLN A 477 13.65 10.16 17.16
C GLN A 477 12.17 10.14 17.56
N ARG A 478 11.37 9.29 16.91
CA ARG A 478 9.94 9.14 17.19
C ARG A 478 9.56 7.66 17.28
N TRP A 479 8.67 7.33 18.20
CA TRP A 479 8.24 5.95 18.41
C TRP A 479 7.03 5.64 17.53
N TYR A 480 7.12 4.54 16.78
CA TYR A 480 6.06 4.07 15.93
C TYR A 480 5.69 2.63 16.27
N LYS A 481 4.38 2.36 16.28
CA LYS A 481 3.85 0.99 16.34
C LYS A 481 3.65 0.48 14.93
N LEU A 482 4.27 -0.64 14.61
CA LEU A 482 4.04 -1.39 13.38
C LEU A 482 2.91 -2.40 13.55
N VAL A 483 2.05 -2.49 12.54
CA VAL A 483 1.22 -3.67 12.27
C VAL A 483 1.37 -4.04 10.80
N ALA A 484 1.89 -5.23 10.51
CA ALA A 484 2.14 -5.72 9.17
C ALA A 484 1.60 -7.14 8.98
N ARG A 485 1.35 -7.51 7.73
CA ARG A 485 0.92 -8.83 7.31
C ARG A 485 1.61 -9.22 6.01
N PRO A 486 2.43 -10.27 6.00
CA PRO A 486 2.92 -10.88 4.78
C PRO A 486 1.78 -11.51 3.97
N LEU A 487 1.98 -11.65 2.66
CA LEU A 487 1.02 -12.14 1.70
C LEU A 487 1.58 -13.37 0.99
N TRP A 488 0.76 -14.41 0.80
CA TRP A 488 1.14 -15.70 0.19
C TRP A 488 0.28 -16.02 -1.05
N ILE A 489 0.78 -16.85 -1.97
CA ILE A 489 0.01 -17.33 -3.13
C ILE A 489 -0.92 -18.48 -2.70
N GLY A 490 -2.14 -18.12 -2.27
CA GLY A 490 -3.15 -19.11 -1.87
C GLY A 490 -2.89 -19.74 -0.50
N GLU A 491 -3.78 -20.64 -0.08
CA GLU A 491 -3.76 -21.23 1.28
C GLU A 491 -2.74 -22.36 1.46
N GLU A 492 -2.19 -22.92 0.38
CA GLU A 492 -1.32 -24.13 0.41
C GLU A 492 0.16 -23.85 0.09
N THR A 493 0.56 -22.61 -0.18
CA THR A 493 1.97 -22.27 -0.49
C THR A 493 2.59 -21.37 0.57
N GLU A 494 3.86 -21.63 0.92
CA GLU A 494 4.69 -20.74 1.75
C GLU A 494 5.37 -19.64 0.91
N GLU A 495 5.00 -19.49 -0.36
CA GLU A 495 5.62 -18.51 -1.26
C GLU A 495 5.05 -17.10 -1.02
N LEU A 496 5.90 -16.22 -0.51
CA LEU A 496 5.56 -14.83 -0.21
C LEU A 496 5.51 -13.96 -1.48
N THR A 497 4.43 -13.21 -1.65
CA THR A 497 4.25 -12.24 -2.75
C THR A 497 4.55 -10.81 -2.31
N GLY A 498 4.24 -10.48 -1.06
CA GLY A 498 4.44 -9.15 -0.54
C GLY A 498 4.18 -9.03 0.95
N ILE A 499 4.17 -7.80 1.44
CA ILE A 499 3.81 -7.42 2.80
C ILE A 499 2.94 -6.19 2.71
N ILE A 500 1.85 -6.14 3.45
CA ILE A 500 1.07 -4.91 3.68
C ILE A 500 1.17 -4.52 5.14
N GLY A 501 1.28 -3.24 5.45
CA GLY A 501 1.38 -2.82 6.84
C GLY A 501 1.16 -1.34 7.06
N LYS A 502 1.22 -0.96 8.33
CA LYS A 502 1.15 0.43 8.75
C LYS A 502 2.01 0.72 9.97
N PHE A 503 2.56 1.93 10.01
CA PHE A 503 3.16 2.55 11.17
C PHE A 503 2.21 3.60 11.74
N ILE A 504 2.01 3.54 13.05
CA ILE A 504 1.20 4.49 13.82
C ILE A 504 2.15 5.24 14.74
N ASP A 505 2.16 6.58 14.66
CA ASP A 505 2.94 7.40 15.60
C ASP A 505 2.33 7.23 16.99
N ILE A 506 3.15 6.76 17.93
CA ILE A 506 2.77 6.57 19.33
C ILE A 506 3.75 7.33 20.24
N HIS A 507 4.48 8.32 19.70
CA HIS A 507 5.55 8.98 20.42
C HIS A 507 5.05 9.70 21.67
N GLU A 508 3.92 10.43 21.56
CA GLU A 508 3.36 11.17 22.69
C GLU A 508 2.86 10.21 23.78
N GLU A 509 2.15 9.15 23.40
CA GLU A 509 1.66 8.11 24.30
C GLU A 509 2.82 7.38 24.97
N GLN A 510 3.89 7.08 24.23
CA GLN A 510 5.05 6.39 24.78
C GLN A 510 5.82 7.28 25.75
N VAL A 511 6.05 8.55 25.41
CA VAL A 511 6.68 9.54 26.30
C VAL A 511 5.84 9.75 27.55
N GLU A 512 4.52 9.90 27.42
CA GLU A 512 3.62 10.07 28.56
C GLU A 512 3.53 8.80 29.41
N LEU A 513 3.49 7.61 28.80
CA LEU A 513 3.55 6.35 29.54
C LEU A 513 4.85 6.21 30.31
N ASP A 514 5.98 6.59 29.72
CA ASP A 514 7.28 6.53 30.40
C ASP A 514 7.38 7.60 31.51
N ARG A 515 6.82 8.78 31.30
CA ARG A 515 6.66 9.80 32.35
C ARG A 515 5.75 9.32 33.48
N LEU A 516 4.60 8.74 33.18
CA LEU A 516 3.67 8.17 34.16
C LEU A 516 4.32 7.01 34.92
N LYS A 517 5.09 6.14 34.25
CA LYS A 517 5.90 5.11 34.91
C LYS A 517 6.94 5.74 35.83
N GLN A 518 7.62 6.82 35.43
CA GLN A 518 8.57 7.53 36.28
C GLN A 518 7.87 8.16 37.48
N MET A 519 6.74 8.86 37.30
CA MET A 519 5.94 9.43 38.40
C MET A 519 5.36 8.36 39.33
N ALA A 520 4.98 7.20 38.80
CA ALA A 520 4.51 6.07 39.59
C ALA A 520 5.63 5.40 40.39
N ARG A 521 6.90 5.59 40.01
CA ARG A 521 8.06 5.00 40.69
C ARG A 521 8.81 5.97 41.59
N HIS A 522 8.86 7.25 41.25
CA HIS A 522 9.73 8.24 41.87
C HIS A 522 8.98 9.37 42.57
N ASP A 523 9.59 9.93 43.61
CA ASP A 523 9.17 11.18 44.23
C ASP A 523 9.55 12.37 43.33
N PRO A 524 8.60 13.25 42.98
CA PRO A 524 8.83 14.30 41.98
C PRO A 524 9.81 15.39 42.44
N LEU A 525 10.01 15.56 43.76
CA LEU A 525 10.91 16.57 44.28
C LEU A 525 12.36 16.09 44.34
N THR A 526 12.57 14.87 44.84
CA THR A 526 13.91 14.32 45.14
C THR A 526 14.45 13.37 44.08
N GLY A 527 13.60 12.83 43.19
CA GLY A 527 13.98 11.82 42.19
C GLY A 527 14.28 10.43 42.78
N LEU A 528 14.20 10.26 44.10
CA LEU A 528 14.26 8.95 44.76
C LEU A 528 13.01 8.13 44.45
N TYR A 529 12.98 6.84 44.83
CA TYR A 529 11.73 6.09 44.74
C TYR A 529 10.65 6.68 45.65
N ASN A 530 9.39 6.53 45.26
CA ASN A 530 8.27 6.86 46.13
C ASN A 530 7.93 5.67 47.06
N ARG A 531 7.10 5.94 48.06
CA ARG A 531 6.63 4.93 49.04
C ARG A 531 6.09 3.66 48.41
N ALA A 532 5.26 3.77 47.38
CA ALA A 532 4.56 2.63 46.77
C ALA A 532 5.54 1.69 46.06
N TYR A 533 6.49 2.25 45.30
CA TYR A 533 7.48 1.46 44.58
C TYR A 533 8.51 0.84 45.54
N ALA A 534 8.98 1.60 46.54
CA ALA A 534 9.94 1.12 47.53
C ALA A 534 9.42 -0.13 48.26
N ARG A 535 8.14 -0.10 48.68
CA ARG A 535 7.47 -1.25 49.28
C ARG A 535 7.48 -2.47 48.35
N LYS A 536 7.03 -2.30 47.11
CA LYS A 536 6.97 -3.40 46.14
C LYS A 536 8.35 -3.99 45.85
N ALA A 537 9.37 -3.14 45.70
CA ALA A 537 10.73 -3.57 45.43
C ALA A 537 11.35 -4.31 46.62
N ALA A 538 11.13 -3.84 47.86
CA ALA A 538 11.60 -4.50 49.06
C ALA A 538 10.88 -5.84 49.31
N GLU A 539 9.55 -5.91 49.11
CA GLU A 539 8.78 -7.17 49.18
C GLU A 539 9.31 -8.22 48.19
N LEU A 540 9.69 -7.81 46.98
CA LEU A 540 10.29 -8.71 45.97
C LEU A 540 11.68 -9.18 46.40
N ALA A 541 12.53 -8.28 46.87
CA ALA A 541 13.89 -8.60 47.34
C ALA A 541 13.89 -9.59 48.52
N LEU A 542 12.95 -9.43 49.46
CA LEU A 542 12.77 -10.36 50.60
C LEU A 542 12.31 -11.76 50.14
N LYS A 543 11.46 -11.85 49.12
CA LYS A 543 10.99 -13.13 48.56
C LYS A 543 12.09 -13.88 47.80
N ASP A 544 12.87 -13.17 46.98
CA ASP A 544 13.92 -13.75 46.15
C ASP A 544 15.18 -14.09 46.97
N GLY A 545 15.40 -13.37 48.07
CA GLY A 545 16.59 -13.45 48.91
C GLY A 545 16.59 -14.54 49.98
N LYS A 546 16.26 -15.80 49.65
CA LYS A 546 16.40 -16.91 50.62
C LYS A 546 17.86 -17.00 51.10
N ASN A 547 18.09 -16.79 52.40
CA ASN A 547 19.40 -16.71 53.10
C ASN A 547 20.19 -15.38 52.96
N LYS A 548 19.57 -14.30 52.46
CA LYS A 548 20.17 -12.97 52.50
C LYS A 548 19.75 -12.21 53.76
N LYS A 549 20.61 -11.31 54.23
CA LYS A 549 20.30 -10.38 55.33
C LYS A 549 20.01 -9.00 54.76
N PHE A 550 18.97 -8.35 55.27
CA PHE A 550 18.53 -7.04 54.81
C PHE A 550 18.35 -6.08 55.97
N ALA A 551 18.65 -4.81 55.76
CA ALA A 551 18.41 -3.75 56.73
C ALA A 551 17.42 -2.74 56.15
N MET A 552 16.42 -2.37 56.95
CA MET A 552 15.50 -1.28 56.68
C MET A 552 15.82 -0.13 57.63
N LEU A 553 16.22 1.00 57.05
CA LEU A 553 16.51 2.24 57.76
C LEU A 553 15.41 3.22 57.41
N LEU A 554 14.74 3.74 58.41
CA LEU A 554 13.77 4.82 58.27
C LEU A 554 14.32 6.05 59.00
N PHE A 555 14.37 7.20 58.35
CA PHE A 555 14.89 8.40 58.98
C PHE A 555 14.10 9.65 58.61
N ASP A 556 14.20 10.63 59.49
CA ASP A 556 13.52 11.91 59.40
C ASP A 556 14.51 13.06 59.61
N LEU A 557 14.31 14.18 58.91
CA LEU A 557 15.15 15.37 59.10
C LEU A 557 14.74 16.10 60.38
N ASP A 558 15.66 16.17 61.33
CA ASP A 558 15.42 16.90 62.57
C ASP A 558 15.26 18.40 62.29
N PHE A 559 14.21 18.99 62.88
CA PHE A 559 13.94 20.42 62.78
C PHE A 559 13.70 20.93 61.36
N PHE A 560 13.30 20.07 60.40
CA PHE A 560 13.01 20.48 59.02
C PHE A 560 11.95 21.59 58.93
N LYS A 561 10.95 21.58 59.82
CA LYS A 561 9.98 22.66 59.93
C LYS A 561 10.64 24.04 60.16
N ASN A 562 11.71 24.12 60.95
CA ASN A 562 12.44 25.36 61.16
C ASN A 562 13.11 25.85 59.88
N ALA A 563 13.61 24.94 59.02
CA ALA A 563 14.16 25.31 57.72
C ALA A 563 13.09 25.98 56.83
N ASN A 564 11.88 25.40 56.79
CA ASN A 564 10.75 25.96 56.05
C ASN A 564 10.28 27.29 56.62
N ASP A 565 10.11 27.38 57.95
CA ASP A 565 9.57 28.56 58.61
C ASP A 565 10.56 29.75 58.56
N GLN A 566 11.87 29.50 58.60
CA GLN A 566 12.90 30.54 58.61
C GLN A 566 13.37 30.96 57.20
N TYR A 567 13.48 30.02 56.27
CA TYR A 567 14.08 30.27 54.94
C TYR A 567 13.10 30.06 53.77
N GLY A 568 11.87 29.62 54.05
CA GLY A 568 10.81 29.39 53.07
C GLY A 568 10.81 27.98 52.47
N HIS A 569 9.66 27.58 51.93
CA HIS A 569 9.47 26.23 51.36
C HIS A 569 10.43 25.88 50.22
N LEU A 570 10.81 26.84 49.37
CA LEU A 570 11.79 26.61 48.30
C LEU A 570 13.18 26.25 48.85
N PHE A 571 13.54 26.75 50.04
CA PHE A 571 14.78 26.36 50.70
C PHE A 571 14.66 24.95 51.27
N GLY A 572 13.53 24.62 51.93
CA GLY A 572 13.27 23.26 52.40
C GLY A 572 13.29 22.22 51.28
N ASP A 573 12.73 22.55 50.12
CA ASP A 573 12.79 21.71 48.92
C ASP A 573 14.23 21.39 48.48
N ARG A 574 15.12 22.41 48.52
CA ARG A 574 16.54 22.23 48.21
C ARG A 574 17.27 21.40 49.26
N VAL A 575 16.91 21.55 50.54
CA VAL A 575 17.45 20.71 51.62
C VAL A 575 17.07 19.24 51.41
N LEU A 576 15.82 18.97 51.04
CA LEU A 576 15.37 17.60 50.73
C LEU A 576 16.08 17.01 49.51
N GLN A 577 16.32 17.82 48.47
CA GLN A 577 17.10 17.41 47.30
C GLN A 577 18.56 17.11 47.63
N ASP A 578 19.19 17.93 48.47
CA ASP A 578 20.57 17.72 48.94
C ASP A 578 20.68 16.45 49.78
N VAL A 579 19.75 16.22 50.72
CA VAL A 579 19.69 14.96 51.49
C VAL A 579 19.52 13.76 50.56
N ALA A 580 18.60 13.83 49.60
CA ALA A 580 18.40 12.75 48.64
C ALA A 580 19.68 12.41 47.86
N GLN A 581 20.43 13.43 47.44
CA GLN A 581 21.71 13.24 46.77
C GLN A 581 22.77 12.62 47.69
N ARG A 582 22.90 13.10 48.93
CA ARG A 582 23.83 12.54 49.93
C ARG A 582 23.55 11.07 50.21
N VAL A 583 22.29 10.71 50.40
CA VAL A 583 21.88 9.32 50.63
C VAL A 583 22.26 8.46 49.44
N LYS A 584 21.95 8.92 48.21
CA LYS A 584 22.25 8.18 46.97
C LYS A 584 23.75 7.96 46.78
N CYS A 585 24.59 8.93 47.15
CA CYS A 585 26.05 8.78 47.13
C CYS A 585 26.59 7.87 48.25
N GLY A 586 25.87 7.71 49.36
CA GLY A 586 26.26 6.90 50.52
C GLY A 586 25.94 5.40 50.41
N VAL A 587 25.11 5.02 49.43
CA VAL A 587 24.63 3.65 49.20
C VAL A 587 25.00 3.14 47.80
N ARG A 588 24.71 1.87 47.50
CA ARG A 588 24.95 1.27 46.18
C ARG A 588 23.74 1.51 45.27
N ASP A 589 23.96 1.49 43.95
CA ASP A 589 22.87 1.59 42.96
C ASP A 589 21.82 0.46 43.08
N SER A 590 22.20 -0.68 43.66
CA SER A 590 21.31 -1.80 43.94
C SER A 590 20.41 -1.61 45.17
N ASP A 591 20.74 -0.64 46.03
CA ASP A 591 20.02 -0.40 47.27
C ASP A 591 18.77 0.45 46.98
N ILE A 592 17.67 0.17 47.70
CA ILE A 592 16.39 0.84 47.48
C ILE A 592 16.36 2.08 48.38
N VAL A 593 16.39 3.26 47.77
CA VAL A 593 16.27 4.54 48.49
C VAL A 593 14.99 5.25 48.07
N ALA A 594 14.21 5.68 49.06
CA ALA A 594 12.91 6.29 48.82
C ALA A 594 12.61 7.46 49.76
N ARG A 595 11.78 8.39 49.29
CA ARG A 595 11.11 9.38 50.15
C ARG A 595 9.69 8.90 50.42
N ILE A 596 9.34 8.76 51.70
CA ILE A 596 8.08 8.15 52.14
C ILE A 596 6.97 9.20 52.27
N GLY A 597 7.33 10.43 52.66
CA GLY A 597 6.46 11.59 52.75
C GLY A 597 7.15 12.71 53.53
N GLY A 598 6.82 13.98 53.29
CA GLY A 598 7.38 15.10 54.05
C GLY A 598 8.92 15.10 54.11
N ASP A 599 9.46 15.00 55.31
CA ASP A 599 10.88 14.90 55.68
C ASP A 599 11.37 13.46 55.91
N GLU A 600 10.58 12.46 55.56
CA GLU A 600 10.81 11.05 55.88
C GLU A 600 11.36 10.26 54.69
N PHE A 601 12.40 9.48 54.94
CA PHE A 601 13.12 8.70 53.94
C PHE A 601 13.32 7.25 54.41
N LEU A 602 13.43 6.35 53.44
CA LEU A 602 13.65 4.93 53.65
C LEU A 602 14.83 4.44 52.82
N ILE A 603 15.67 3.62 53.44
CA ILE A 603 16.74 2.86 52.77
C ILE A 603 16.52 1.38 53.07
N PHE A 604 16.44 0.56 52.03
CA PHE A 604 16.40 -0.88 52.15
C PHE A 604 17.55 -1.50 51.37
N MET A 605 18.42 -2.25 52.05
CA MET A 605 19.67 -2.74 51.47
C MET A 605 20.05 -4.13 51.95
N GLU A 606 20.76 -4.87 51.10
CA GLU A 606 21.38 -6.15 51.45
C GLU A 606 22.73 -5.91 52.13
N TYR A 607 22.97 -6.60 53.26
CA TYR A 607 24.26 -6.54 53.96
C TYR A 607 24.83 -7.94 54.21
N LYS A 608 26.16 -8.03 54.29
CA LYS A 608 26.89 -9.29 54.50
C LYS A 608 27.72 -9.32 55.79
N SER A 609 28.06 -8.16 56.33
CA SER A 609 29.00 -7.97 57.44
C SER A 609 28.54 -6.82 58.34
N SER A 610 29.33 -6.47 59.39
CA SER A 610 29.08 -5.43 60.41
C SER A 610 28.14 -4.29 59.98
N ILE A 611 26.86 -4.46 60.27
CA ILE A 611 25.80 -3.53 59.90
C ILE A 611 25.95 -2.18 60.62
N ASP A 612 26.47 -2.20 61.85
CA ASP A 612 26.69 -0.99 62.66
C ASP A 612 27.59 0.02 61.95
N VAL A 613 28.69 -0.45 61.34
CA VAL A 613 29.63 0.41 60.61
C VAL A 613 28.99 0.99 59.35
N LEU A 614 28.12 0.22 58.70
CA LEU A 614 27.42 0.65 57.49
C LEU A 614 26.38 1.72 57.82
N VAL A 615 25.57 1.49 58.86
CA VAL A 615 24.57 2.44 59.35
C VAL A 615 25.22 3.73 59.82
N GLU A 616 26.29 3.66 60.61
CA GLU A 616 27.06 4.83 61.06
C GLU A 616 27.58 5.64 59.86
N ARG A 617 28.16 4.96 58.86
CA ARG A 617 28.66 5.64 57.65
C ARG A 617 27.54 6.37 56.91
N ILE A 618 26.37 5.75 56.76
CA ILE A 618 25.22 6.36 56.09
C ILE A 618 24.70 7.54 56.89
N PHE A 619 24.56 7.38 58.21
CA PHE A 619 24.14 8.43 59.13
C PHE A 619 25.05 9.68 59.06
N GLN A 620 26.36 9.47 59.09
CA GLN A 620 27.36 10.55 58.96
C GLN A 620 27.37 11.19 57.57
N ALA A 621 27.13 10.41 56.51
CA ALA A 621 27.08 10.93 55.15
C ALA A 621 25.87 11.84 54.89
N ILE A 622 24.75 11.59 55.57
CA ILE A 622 23.53 12.39 55.45
C ILE A 622 23.65 13.69 56.25
N SER A 623 24.18 13.59 57.47
CA SER A 623 24.32 14.72 58.39
C SER A 623 25.40 15.72 57.91
N GLY A 624 25.21 17.00 58.21
CA GLY A 624 26.20 18.04 57.90
C GLY A 624 25.58 19.41 57.64
N GLN A 625 26.35 20.35 57.11
CA GLN A 625 25.84 21.69 56.79
C GLN A 625 25.34 21.76 55.34
N TYR A 626 24.22 22.43 55.12
CA TYR A 626 23.77 22.90 53.81
C TYR A 626 23.54 24.40 53.89
N GLN A 627 24.46 25.16 53.30
CA GLN A 627 24.51 26.62 53.46
C GLN A 627 24.54 27.00 54.95
N ASP A 628 23.58 27.78 55.43
CA ASP A 628 23.47 28.24 56.82
C ASP A 628 22.55 27.35 57.69
N PHE A 629 22.17 26.16 57.19
CA PHE A 629 21.30 25.22 57.89
C PHE A 629 22.03 23.91 58.22
N GLU A 630 22.00 23.54 59.50
CA GLU A 630 22.52 22.26 59.98
C GLU A 630 21.52 21.14 59.70
N ILE A 631 21.86 20.25 58.77
CA ILE A 631 21.12 19.02 58.51
C ILE A 631 21.53 17.98 59.57
N SER A 632 20.58 17.62 60.42
CA SER A 632 20.68 16.47 61.32
C SER A 632 19.48 15.55 61.14
N VAL A 633 19.65 14.24 61.35
CA VAL A 633 18.58 13.26 61.17
C VAL A 633 18.41 12.39 62.41
N SER A 634 17.19 11.94 62.64
CA SER A 634 16.87 10.82 63.54
C SER A 634 16.60 9.59 62.69
N MET A 635 17.15 8.42 63.06
CA MET A 635 17.08 7.21 62.23
C MET A 635 16.73 5.96 63.05
N GLY A 636 15.78 5.17 62.59
CA GLY A 636 15.43 3.85 63.12
C GLY A 636 15.87 2.74 62.17
N VAL A 637 16.38 1.64 62.72
CA VAL A 637 16.95 0.53 61.95
C VAL A 637 16.34 -0.80 62.38
N ALA A 638 15.81 -1.56 61.43
CA ALA A 638 15.32 -2.93 61.63
C ALA A 638 16.03 -3.89 60.67
N LEU A 639 16.36 -5.08 61.17
CA LEU A 639 17.12 -6.10 60.45
C LEU A 639 16.24 -7.29 60.10
N SER A 640 16.46 -7.89 58.93
CA SER A 640 15.88 -9.16 58.53
C SER A 640 16.98 -10.22 58.44
N PRO A 641 16.77 -11.40 59.05
CA PRO A 641 15.51 -11.89 59.63
C PRO A 641 15.27 -11.55 61.12
N GLU A 642 16.22 -10.88 61.80
CA GLU A 642 16.23 -10.75 63.27
C GLU A 642 15.05 -9.97 63.86
N ASN A 643 14.62 -8.90 63.20
CA ASN A 643 13.51 -8.03 63.60
C ASN A 643 12.30 -8.21 62.66
N GLY A 644 12.20 -9.28 61.89
CA GLY A 644 11.07 -9.52 60.99
C GLY A 644 11.49 -10.08 59.65
N THR A 645 10.55 -10.75 58.98
CA THR A 645 10.82 -11.45 57.72
C THR A 645 10.04 -10.91 56.53
N ASP A 646 9.10 -9.99 56.78
CA ASP A 646 8.35 -9.30 55.74
C ASP A 646 8.46 -7.77 55.86
N TYR A 647 8.04 -7.08 54.80
CA TYR A 647 8.13 -5.63 54.72
C TYR A 647 7.35 -4.92 55.83
N ARG A 648 6.17 -5.43 56.21
CA ARG A 648 5.29 -4.76 57.19
C ARG A 648 5.92 -4.79 58.57
N GLU A 649 6.47 -5.93 58.99
CA GLU A 649 7.18 -6.08 60.26
C GLU A 649 8.41 -5.17 60.34
N LEU A 650 9.25 -5.20 59.30
CA LEU A 650 10.46 -4.38 59.25
C LEU A 650 10.15 -2.87 59.24
N PHE A 651 9.11 -2.46 58.50
CA PHE A 651 8.69 -1.06 58.45
C PHE A 651 8.14 -0.61 59.81
N HIS A 652 7.36 -1.45 60.48
CA HIS A 652 6.83 -1.14 61.81
C HIS A 652 7.94 -1.01 62.86
N HIS A 653 8.88 -1.96 62.90
CA HIS A 653 9.97 -1.95 63.86
C HIS A 653 10.99 -0.82 63.59
N SER A 654 11.27 -0.51 62.33
CA SER A 654 12.12 0.66 61.99
C SER A 654 11.44 1.98 62.37
N ASP A 655 10.12 2.10 62.25
CA ASP A 655 9.37 3.27 62.74
C ASP A 655 9.37 3.40 64.27
N GLN A 656 9.24 2.29 65.01
CA GLN A 656 9.35 2.30 66.47
C GLN A 656 10.75 2.72 66.94
N ALA A 657 11.80 2.23 66.26
CA ALA A 657 13.17 2.65 66.53
C ALA A 657 13.39 4.14 66.20
N LEU A 658 12.77 4.64 65.13
CA LEU A 658 12.79 6.06 64.78
C LEU A 658 12.08 6.92 65.84
N TYR A 659 10.93 6.45 66.38
CA TYR A 659 10.24 7.10 67.50
C TYR A 659 11.16 7.21 68.72
N ALA A 660 11.85 6.13 69.07
CA ALA A 660 12.78 6.08 70.19
C ALA A 660 13.91 7.11 70.00
N ALA A 661 14.50 7.18 68.81
CA ALA A 661 15.55 8.16 68.48
C ALA A 661 15.05 9.61 68.60
N LYS A 662 13.82 9.89 68.15
CA LYS A 662 13.22 11.23 68.28
C LYS A 662 12.98 11.62 69.74
N ARG A 663 12.64 10.66 70.61
CA ARG A 663 12.36 10.88 72.04
C ARG A 663 13.65 11.02 72.86
N ASP A 664 14.72 10.36 72.47
CA ASP A 664 16.01 10.33 73.19
C ASP A 664 16.95 11.51 72.83
N GLY A 665 16.37 12.59 72.28
CA GLY A 665 17.08 13.86 72.04
C GLY A 665 17.39 14.16 70.58
N LYS A 666 17.00 13.29 69.64
CA LYS A 666 17.24 13.42 68.19
C LYS A 666 18.73 13.37 67.82
N ARG A 667 19.07 13.44 66.52
CA ARG A 667 20.47 13.46 66.02
C ARG A 667 21.27 12.19 66.29
N HIS A 668 20.61 11.05 66.31
CA HIS A 668 21.26 9.75 66.38
C HIS A 668 20.42 8.67 65.66
N PHE A 669 20.98 7.48 65.53
CA PHE A 669 20.25 6.30 65.07
C PHE A 669 20.01 5.32 66.22
N CYS A 670 18.97 4.49 66.08
CA CYS A 670 18.63 3.40 66.99
C CYS A 670 18.35 2.13 66.20
N PHE A 671 18.90 1.01 66.65
CA PHE A 671 18.44 -0.31 66.23
C PHE A 671 17.19 -0.69 67.02
N TYR A 672 16.25 -1.36 66.37
CA TYR A 672 15.08 -1.91 67.04
C TYR A 672 15.48 -2.99 68.04
N ASP A 673 14.89 -2.92 69.23
CA ASP A 673 14.92 -3.97 70.24
C ASP A 673 13.51 -4.22 70.81
N ASP A 674 13.30 -5.40 71.40
CA ASP A 674 11.97 -5.81 71.90
C ASP A 674 11.43 -4.92 73.03
N SER A 675 12.27 -4.10 73.68
CA SER A 675 11.78 -3.14 74.70
C SER A 675 11.00 -1.97 74.07
N MET A 676 11.18 -1.73 72.77
CA MET A 676 10.52 -0.68 72.01
C MET A 676 9.09 -1.04 71.56
N GLN A 677 8.67 -2.29 71.72
CA GLN A 677 7.37 -2.80 71.25
C GLN A 677 6.15 -2.04 71.81
N SER A 678 6.30 -1.37 72.95
CA SER A 678 5.24 -0.59 73.61
C SER A 678 5.15 0.88 73.17
N LEU A 679 6.07 1.35 72.31
CA LEU A 679 6.06 2.72 71.79
C LEU A 679 5.03 2.86 70.65
N LEU A 680 4.22 3.91 70.73
CA LEU A 680 3.29 4.29 69.66
C LEU A 680 4.09 4.72 68.41
N SER A 681 3.70 4.19 67.25
CA SER A 681 4.23 4.54 65.92
C SER A 681 4.17 6.05 65.67
N VAL A 682 5.24 6.66 65.11
CA VAL A 682 5.26 8.09 64.72
C VAL A 682 4.37 8.31 63.49
N LEU A 683 4.32 7.29 62.62
CA LEU A 683 3.63 7.33 61.35
C LEU A 683 2.14 7.02 61.50
N SER A 684 1.31 7.71 60.70
CA SER A 684 -0.14 7.44 60.65
C SER A 684 -0.40 5.96 60.32
N PRO A 685 -1.46 5.34 60.90
CA PRO A 685 -1.73 3.91 60.76
C PRO A 685 -1.72 3.45 59.31
N VAL A 686 -1.06 2.32 59.08
CA VAL A 686 -1.18 1.53 57.85
C VAL A 686 -2.57 0.92 57.86
N ASP A 687 -3.58 1.59 57.29
CA ASP A 687 -4.74 0.98 56.60
C ASP A 687 -5.77 2.04 56.12
N GLN A 688 -5.83 2.25 54.81
CA GLN A 688 -7.01 2.02 53.96
C GLN A 688 -6.58 1.83 52.50
#